data_AF-A0A158R0N7-F1
#
_entry.id   AF-A0A158R0N7-F1
#
_cell.length_a   1.000
_cell.length_b   1.000
_cell.length_c   1.000
_cell.angle_alpha   90.00
_cell.angle_beta   90.00
_cell.angle_gamma   90.00
#
_symmetry.space_group_name_H-M   'P 1'
#
loop_
_entity.id
_entity.type
_entity.pdbx_description
1 polymer ?
#
loop_
_entity_poly.entity_id
_entity_poly.type
_entity_poly.pdbx_seq_one_letter_code
_entity_poly.pdbx_strand_id
1 'polypeptide(L)'
;MVAFNLEVFDAKDPSRSIITLDNLTGDETILAIKKRIAQKKLKLTVERQSLRVEPKGKAVADEKKIKELGLAAQNAHLFVRDLGPQVPWKTVFLLEYAGPLFIYPIFYFRPNWIYGEGAANQPYHFAVTYAFICWSIHYAKRLFETQFIHRFSNGTMPRFNLVKNCSYYWGFAAFVAYFVNHPAYTPPYFGDAQVYVGLTGFAIAEFGNLSIHILLRNLRPPGTRERKIPRPDGNPMSLLFNFVSCPNYTYEVLSWLSFTVMVQSLPSLLFTLAGFVQMTIWAQNKHRAYKKEFPEYPKERKAIDLNMAELQAVLLCSGSGSRMTELCDTMLKCLLPVADIPMFWYPLNTLFCSGVKDIKIVVREDGKAEVKRLLETPLFAFPSANIEVIPVPRENEDWGTADVLRHIATKITRDFIVMSCDYISDARLQPMIDQFRAHNARRDFVAVEESSGRLAFVASEEDFDHPVNAAPWLNKFPNVNLSARYVDCHVYLMRHSCLGIINRQKSFSSLKADVVPYLLAQQYSEKNVAGRMLLVGTSGNGETPKCMAYFLQHGNATVAAHANNLGAYFEVNKSLEPRVLVKRSVIGSRCQIGEKSNIQGSVIMEGSTIGKEAKITLCIICPGAVIGDGAELTNVIVAKNQKVNACGGFNSV
;
A
#
# COMPACT_ATOMS: atom_id res chain seq x y z
N MET A 1 8.36 46.25 -20.52
CA MET A 1 8.59 45.24 -19.46
C MET A 1 9.38 45.89 -18.34
N VAL A 2 9.06 45.63 -17.08
CA VAL A 2 9.89 46.08 -15.95
C VAL A 2 11.06 45.11 -15.83
N ALA A 3 12.29 45.61 -15.92
CA ALA A 3 13.48 44.86 -15.59
C ALA A 3 13.70 44.91 -14.07
N PHE A 4 14.22 43.83 -13.50
CA PHE A 4 14.50 43.73 -12.07
C PHE A 4 15.84 43.01 -11.82
N ASN A 5 16.31 43.11 -10.58
CA ASN A 5 17.51 42.44 -10.10
C ASN A 5 17.10 41.23 -9.25
N LEU A 6 17.83 40.12 -9.41
CA LEU A 6 17.60 38.87 -8.68
C LEU A 6 18.84 38.54 -7.84
N GLU A 7 18.68 38.47 -6.53
CA GLU A 7 19.77 38.05 -5.65
C GLU A 7 19.79 36.53 -5.45
N VAL A 8 20.98 35.93 -5.44
CA VAL A 8 21.16 34.47 -5.32
C VAL A 8 22.02 34.17 -4.10
N PHE A 9 21.44 33.52 -3.10
CA PHE A 9 22.06 33.15 -1.82
C PHE A 9 22.52 31.69 -1.77
N ASP A 10 23.40 31.31 -0.83
CA ASP A 10 23.76 29.90 -0.60
C ASP A 10 22.60 29.14 0.09
N ALA A 11 22.20 28.00 -0.47
CA ALA A 11 21.16 27.16 0.11
C ALA A 11 21.57 26.45 1.42
N LYS A 12 22.86 26.43 1.77
CA LYS A 12 23.37 25.95 3.08
C LYS A 12 23.46 27.08 4.11
N ASP A 13 23.78 28.29 3.66
CA ASP A 13 23.94 29.49 4.48
C ASP A 13 23.12 30.63 3.87
N PRO A 14 21.83 30.74 4.23
CA PRO A 14 20.92 31.73 3.65
C PRO A 14 21.32 33.19 3.92
N SER A 15 22.24 33.45 4.84
CA SER A 15 22.78 34.80 5.10
C SER A 15 23.78 35.24 4.02
N ARG A 16 24.37 34.28 3.30
CA ARG A 16 25.44 34.50 2.34
C ARG A 16 24.89 34.71 0.94
N SER A 17 24.89 35.96 0.48
CA SER A 17 24.76 36.27 -0.94
C SER A 17 25.94 35.68 -1.73
N ILE A 18 25.64 35.09 -2.88
CA ILE A 18 26.61 34.51 -3.83
C ILE A 18 26.77 35.40 -5.06
N ILE A 19 25.66 35.94 -5.58
CA ILE A 19 25.66 36.86 -6.72
C ILE A 19 24.30 37.58 -6.88
N THR A 20 24.33 38.88 -7.20
CA THR A 20 23.18 39.61 -7.75
C THR A 20 23.24 39.61 -9.28
N LEU A 21 22.08 39.40 -9.91
CA LEU A 21 21.91 39.37 -11.36
C LEU A 21 20.97 40.48 -11.81
N ASP A 22 21.54 41.49 -12.45
CA ASP A 22 20.83 42.69 -12.90
C ASP A 22 20.23 42.51 -14.30
N ASN A 23 19.29 43.40 -14.65
CA ASN A 23 18.64 43.46 -15.97
C ASN A 23 18.07 42.10 -16.40
N LEU A 24 17.23 41.52 -15.54
CA LEU A 24 16.47 40.31 -15.82
C LEU A 24 15.06 40.63 -16.30
N THR A 25 14.56 39.78 -17.18
CA THR A 25 13.15 39.80 -17.61
C THR A 25 12.40 38.59 -17.04
N GLY A 26 11.11 38.77 -16.74
CA GLY A 26 10.27 37.70 -16.16
C GLY A 26 10.10 36.47 -17.06
N ASP A 27 10.42 36.58 -18.35
CA ASP A 27 10.36 35.49 -19.33
C ASP A 27 11.65 34.68 -19.47
N GLU A 28 12.73 35.06 -18.78
CA GLU A 28 13.95 34.24 -18.73
C GLU A 28 13.74 32.95 -17.93
N THR A 29 14.28 31.85 -18.46
CA THR A 29 14.18 30.52 -17.86
C THR A 29 15.28 30.27 -16.82
N ILE A 30 15.02 29.38 -15.88
CA ILE A 30 16.00 28.95 -14.87
C ILE A 30 17.32 28.46 -15.51
N LEU A 31 17.29 27.86 -16.69
CA LEU A 31 18.49 27.52 -17.45
C LEU A 31 19.31 28.75 -17.88
N ALA A 32 18.66 29.85 -18.29
CA ALA A 32 19.33 31.11 -18.62
C ALA A 32 19.99 31.73 -17.38
N ILE A 33 19.31 31.68 -16.23
CA ILE A 33 19.85 32.15 -14.95
C ILE A 33 21.09 31.35 -14.55
N LYS A 34 21.05 30.01 -14.65
CA LYS A 34 22.23 29.18 -14.38
C LYS A 34 23.42 29.51 -15.30
N LYS A 35 23.16 29.82 -16.58
CA LYS A 35 24.18 30.26 -17.53
C LYS A 35 24.77 31.62 -17.13
N ARG A 36 23.95 32.62 -16.77
CA ARG A 36 24.42 33.92 -16.25
C ARG A 36 25.33 33.76 -15.01
N ILE A 37 24.96 32.87 -14.08
CA ILE A 37 25.78 32.55 -12.88
C ILE A 37 27.11 31.90 -13.27
N ALA A 38 27.10 30.92 -14.20
CA ALA A 38 28.31 30.23 -14.64
C ALA A 38 29.27 31.15 -15.43
N GLN A 39 28.74 32.08 -16.23
CA GLN A 39 29.52 33.07 -17.00
C GLN A 39 30.36 33.99 -16.10
N LYS A 40 29.96 34.24 -14.86
CA LYS A 40 30.68 35.07 -13.88
C LYS A 40 31.90 34.34 -13.24
N LYS A 41 32.40 33.27 -13.87
CA LYS A 41 33.61 32.49 -13.52
C LYS A 41 33.64 31.90 -12.09
N LEU A 42 32.47 31.73 -11.48
CA LEU A 42 32.32 30.99 -10.22
C LEU A 42 32.63 29.50 -10.43
N LYS A 43 33.01 28.77 -9.36
CA LYS A 43 33.22 27.31 -9.40
C LYS A 43 31.93 26.49 -9.65
N LEU A 44 30.81 27.15 -9.91
CA LEU A 44 29.46 26.64 -10.11
C LEU A 44 29.11 26.56 -11.61
N THR A 45 29.50 25.47 -12.29
CA THR A 45 29.00 25.20 -13.65
C THR A 45 27.49 24.94 -13.64
N VAL A 46 26.82 25.04 -14.78
CA VAL A 46 25.35 24.95 -14.90
C VAL A 46 24.80 23.66 -14.29
N GLU A 47 25.54 22.56 -14.42
CA GLU A 47 25.18 21.22 -13.93
C GLU A 47 25.27 21.13 -12.40
N ARG A 48 26.21 21.85 -11.79
CA ARG A 48 26.40 21.89 -10.33
C ARG A 48 25.32 22.68 -9.62
N GLN A 49 24.60 23.56 -10.33
CA GLN A 49 23.66 24.50 -9.74
C GLN A 49 22.25 23.88 -9.57
N SER A 50 21.85 23.65 -8.33
CA SER A 50 20.46 23.41 -7.96
C SER A 50 19.84 24.69 -7.40
N LEU A 51 19.24 25.51 -8.27
CA LEU A 51 18.44 26.69 -7.89
C LEU A 51 17.10 26.28 -7.24
N ARG A 52 16.68 27.04 -6.22
CA ARG A 52 15.52 26.79 -5.35
C ARG A 52 14.89 28.12 -4.94
N VAL A 53 13.58 28.13 -4.71
CA VAL A 53 12.88 29.31 -4.15
C VAL A 53 13.12 29.46 -2.64
N GLU A 54 13.36 28.35 -1.94
CA GLU A 54 13.69 28.31 -0.51
C GLU A 54 15.00 27.52 -0.29
N PRO A 55 15.78 27.76 0.78
CA PRO A 55 17.04 27.05 1.02
C PRO A 55 16.86 25.51 1.10
N LYS A 56 15.80 25.09 1.79
CA LYS A 56 15.43 23.67 1.99
C LYS A 56 14.38 23.16 0.97
N GLY A 57 13.84 24.05 0.13
CA GLY A 57 12.81 23.74 -0.85
C GLY A 57 13.28 22.85 -2.00
N LYS A 58 12.37 22.50 -2.91
CA LYS A 58 12.68 21.67 -4.09
C LYS A 58 13.51 22.46 -5.12
N ALA A 59 14.29 21.73 -5.92
CA ALA A 59 14.97 22.31 -7.08
C ALA A 59 13.93 22.75 -8.12
N VAL A 60 14.13 23.94 -8.70
CA VAL A 60 13.29 24.44 -9.81
C VAL A 60 13.73 23.77 -11.12
N ALA A 61 12.77 23.43 -11.98
CA ALA A 61 13.03 22.88 -13.30
C ALA A 61 13.65 23.92 -14.24
N ASP A 62 14.54 23.48 -15.13
CA ASP A 62 15.33 24.34 -16.02
C ASP A 62 14.47 25.14 -17.02
N GLU A 63 13.31 24.62 -17.38
CA GLU A 63 12.35 25.19 -18.32
C GLU A 63 11.55 26.36 -17.74
N LYS A 64 11.33 26.40 -16.43
CA LYS A 64 10.45 27.38 -15.80
C LYS A 64 10.97 28.80 -15.97
N LYS A 65 10.08 29.73 -16.31
CA LYS A 65 10.35 31.18 -16.36
C LYS A 65 10.25 31.82 -14.97
N ILE A 66 11.00 32.89 -14.71
CA ILE A 66 10.96 33.55 -13.37
C ILE A 66 9.54 34.00 -13.00
N LYS A 67 8.74 34.49 -13.96
CA LYS A 67 7.35 34.90 -13.70
C LYS A 67 6.45 33.75 -13.22
N GLU A 68 6.75 32.50 -13.58
CA GLU A 68 6.03 31.29 -13.12
C GLU A 68 6.40 30.87 -11.69
N LEU A 69 7.29 31.63 -11.02
CA LEU A 69 7.72 31.42 -9.64
C LEU A 69 7.16 32.49 -8.69
N GLY A 70 6.41 33.48 -9.20
CA GLY A 70 5.90 34.61 -8.42
C GLY A 70 6.97 35.66 -8.05
N LEU A 71 8.22 35.48 -8.46
CA LEU A 71 9.37 36.31 -8.07
C LEU A 71 9.52 37.63 -8.86
N ALA A 72 8.54 38.03 -9.66
CA ALA A 72 8.62 39.20 -10.54
C ALA A 72 8.24 40.51 -9.81
N ALA A 73 8.87 40.78 -8.66
CA ALA A 73 8.63 41.94 -7.80
C ALA A 73 9.95 42.49 -7.21
N GLN A 74 9.88 43.60 -6.48
CA GLN A 74 11.02 44.08 -5.69
C GLN A 74 11.42 43.02 -4.64
N ASN A 75 12.73 42.88 -4.39
CA ASN A 75 13.35 41.87 -3.52
C ASN A 75 13.22 40.40 -3.99
N ALA A 76 13.16 40.19 -5.31
CA ALA A 76 13.29 38.88 -5.93
C ALA A 76 14.60 38.17 -5.53
N HIS A 77 14.51 36.92 -5.06
CA HIS A 77 15.69 36.12 -4.72
C HIS A 77 15.52 34.62 -5.00
N LEU A 78 16.65 33.90 -5.08
CA LEU A 78 16.75 32.44 -5.17
C LEU A 78 17.88 31.92 -4.26
N PHE A 79 17.85 30.61 -3.98
CA PHE A 79 18.93 29.91 -3.28
C PHE A 79 19.62 28.91 -4.21
N VAL A 80 20.95 28.99 -4.33
CA VAL A 80 21.76 28.03 -5.08
C VAL A 80 22.36 26.98 -4.14
N ARG A 81 22.10 25.71 -4.43
CA ARG A 81 22.81 24.58 -3.82
C ARG A 81 23.83 24.01 -4.80
N ASP A 82 25.10 24.03 -4.42
CA ASP A 82 26.14 23.26 -5.10
C ASP A 82 25.92 21.75 -4.90
N LEU A 83 25.81 21.01 -6.01
CA LEU A 83 25.67 19.56 -6.04
C LEU A 83 27.03 18.83 -6.02
N GLY A 84 28.14 19.55 -6.07
CA GLY A 84 29.47 18.98 -6.30
C GLY A 84 29.66 18.46 -7.73
N PRO A 85 30.83 17.92 -8.08
CA PRO A 85 31.14 17.48 -9.44
C PRO A 85 30.11 16.49 -10.02
N GLN A 86 29.58 16.82 -11.19
CA GLN A 86 28.50 16.11 -11.87
C GLN A 86 29.01 15.36 -13.12
N VAL A 87 28.30 14.30 -13.52
CA VAL A 87 28.52 13.55 -14.77
C VAL A 87 27.17 13.40 -15.51
N PRO A 88 27.09 13.59 -16.84
CA PRO A 88 25.86 13.38 -17.61
C PRO A 88 25.36 11.92 -17.55
N TRP A 89 24.04 11.73 -17.43
CA TRP A 89 23.45 10.38 -17.38
C TRP A 89 23.80 9.51 -18.59
N LYS A 90 23.95 10.12 -19.78
CA LYS A 90 24.41 9.40 -20.97
C LYS A 90 25.80 8.80 -20.78
N THR A 91 26.75 9.58 -20.29
CA THR A 91 28.12 9.13 -19.99
C THR A 91 28.15 8.05 -18.91
N VAL A 92 27.26 8.15 -17.91
CA VAL A 92 27.12 7.14 -16.85
C VAL A 92 26.71 5.81 -17.46
N PHE A 93 25.59 5.74 -18.19
CA PHE A 93 25.11 4.49 -18.76
C PHE A 93 26.08 3.91 -19.81
N LEU A 94 26.82 4.75 -20.55
CA LEU A 94 27.88 4.27 -21.44
C LEU A 94 29.02 3.57 -20.66
N LEU A 95 29.49 4.15 -19.55
CA LEU A 95 30.54 3.52 -18.72
C LEU A 95 30.02 2.34 -17.89
N GLU A 96 28.76 2.38 -17.46
CA GLU A 96 28.06 1.29 -16.77
C GLU A 96 27.99 0.03 -17.64
N TYR A 97 27.65 0.18 -18.93
CA TYR A 97 27.47 -0.93 -19.88
C TYR A 97 28.73 -1.29 -20.68
N ALA A 98 29.71 -0.40 -20.81
CA ALA A 98 30.98 -0.72 -21.47
C ALA A 98 31.80 -1.75 -20.67
N GLY A 99 31.84 -1.63 -19.34
CA GLY A 99 32.57 -2.58 -18.49
C GLY A 99 32.16 -4.04 -18.73
N PRO A 100 30.88 -4.41 -18.58
CA PRO A 100 30.42 -5.78 -18.84
C PRO A 100 30.71 -6.30 -20.25
N LEU A 101 30.74 -5.42 -21.27
CA LEU A 101 31.09 -5.78 -22.65
C LEU A 101 32.58 -6.09 -22.82
N PHE A 102 33.48 -5.37 -22.13
CA PHE A 102 34.93 -5.61 -22.21
C PHE A 102 35.44 -6.64 -21.19
N ILE A 103 34.79 -6.77 -20.03
CA ILE A 103 35.20 -7.67 -18.94
C ILE A 103 34.88 -9.13 -19.27
N TYR A 104 33.71 -9.44 -19.80
CA TYR A 104 33.36 -10.83 -20.13
C TYR A 104 34.33 -11.50 -21.13
N PRO A 105 34.76 -10.85 -22.24
CA PRO A 105 35.81 -11.38 -23.12
C PRO A 105 37.09 -11.82 -22.39
N ILE A 106 37.54 -11.09 -21.37
CA ILE A 106 38.77 -11.39 -20.63
C ILE A 106 38.68 -12.77 -19.96
N PHE A 107 37.50 -13.14 -19.46
CA PHE A 107 37.27 -14.48 -18.91
C PHE A 107 37.00 -15.53 -20.01
N TYR A 108 36.30 -15.16 -21.10
CA TYR A 108 36.04 -16.05 -22.22
C TYR A 108 37.32 -16.60 -22.86
N PHE A 109 38.38 -15.78 -23.02
CA PHE A 109 39.66 -16.24 -23.57
C PHE A 109 40.52 -17.07 -22.59
N ARG A 110 40.01 -17.42 -21.41
CA ARG A 110 40.64 -18.29 -20.40
C ARG A 110 42.15 -18.02 -20.15
N PRO A 111 42.57 -16.78 -19.85
CA PRO A 111 43.97 -16.44 -19.67
C PRO A 111 44.60 -17.18 -18.48
N ASN A 112 45.87 -17.54 -18.64
CA ASN A 112 46.63 -18.35 -17.68
C ASN A 112 46.70 -17.76 -16.26
N TRP A 113 46.78 -16.43 -16.14
CA TRP A 113 46.81 -15.73 -14.85
C TRP A 113 45.46 -15.68 -14.12
N ILE A 114 44.36 -16.16 -14.73
CA ILE A 114 43.06 -16.35 -14.06
C ILE A 114 42.79 -17.85 -13.80
N TYR A 115 43.07 -18.71 -14.77
CA TYR A 115 42.59 -20.11 -14.79
C TYR A 115 43.69 -21.18 -14.76
N GLY A 116 44.97 -20.78 -14.66
CA GLY A 116 46.11 -21.69 -14.70
C GLY A 116 46.62 -22.00 -16.12
N GLU A 117 47.76 -22.66 -16.21
CA GLU A 117 48.39 -23.01 -17.48
C GLU A 117 47.54 -23.99 -18.31
N GLY A 118 47.61 -23.88 -19.63
CA GLY A 118 46.83 -24.70 -20.56
C GLY A 118 45.32 -24.41 -20.62
N ALA A 119 44.76 -23.58 -19.72
CA ALA A 119 43.32 -23.30 -19.66
C ALA A 119 42.72 -22.79 -21.00
N ALA A 120 43.44 -21.92 -21.72
CA ALA A 120 43.03 -21.39 -23.02
C ALA A 120 42.93 -22.47 -24.13
N ASN A 121 43.63 -23.59 -23.97
CA ASN A 121 43.64 -24.70 -24.94
C ASN A 121 42.54 -25.73 -24.66
N GLN A 122 41.84 -25.65 -23.52
CA GLN A 122 40.74 -26.57 -23.22
C GLN A 122 39.50 -26.23 -24.06
N PRO A 123 38.73 -27.24 -24.53
CA PRO A 123 37.56 -27.02 -25.37
C PRO A 123 36.47 -26.21 -24.66
N TYR A 124 35.67 -25.50 -25.45
CA TYR A 124 34.49 -24.77 -24.97
C TYR A 124 33.25 -25.60 -25.25
N HIS A 125 32.40 -25.81 -24.23
CA HIS A 125 31.05 -26.27 -24.48
C HIS A 125 30.28 -25.16 -25.22
N PHE A 126 29.52 -25.50 -26.26
CA PHE A 126 28.88 -24.49 -27.13
C PHE A 126 27.94 -23.54 -26.38
N ALA A 127 27.36 -23.96 -25.25
CA ALA A 127 26.61 -23.10 -24.35
C ALA A 127 27.43 -21.91 -23.80
N VAL A 128 28.74 -22.07 -23.59
CA VAL A 128 29.66 -21.01 -23.15
C VAL A 128 29.90 -20.01 -24.28
N THR A 129 30.05 -20.49 -25.52
CA THR A 129 30.16 -19.64 -26.72
C THR A 129 28.86 -18.86 -26.96
N TYR A 130 27.69 -19.48 -26.85
CA TYR A 130 26.41 -18.77 -26.91
C TYR A 130 26.22 -17.81 -25.73
N ALA A 131 26.70 -18.13 -24.53
CA ALA A 131 26.70 -17.20 -23.40
C ALA A 131 27.52 -15.94 -23.70
N PHE A 132 28.74 -16.11 -24.22
CA PHE A 132 29.59 -14.98 -24.65
C PHE A 132 28.91 -14.13 -25.74
N ILE A 133 28.30 -14.75 -26.74
CA ILE A 133 27.57 -14.06 -27.82
C ILE A 133 26.37 -13.29 -27.26
N CYS A 134 25.50 -13.94 -26.49
CA CYS A 134 24.31 -13.33 -25.88
C CYS A 134 24.67 -12.15 -24.96
N TRP A 135 25.69 -12.32 -24.11
CA TRP A 135 26.19 -11.27 -23.22
C TRP A 135 26.72 -10.06 -24.01
N SER A 136 27.53 -10.32 -25.03
CA SER A 136 28.12 -9.28 -25.87
C SER A 136 27.06 -8.52 -26.68
N ILE A 137 26.10 -9.24 -27.28
CA ILE A 137 24.97 -8.64 -28.01
C ILE A 137 24.14 -7.76 -27.08
N HIS A 138 23.80 -8.23 -25.87
CA HIS A 138 23.03 -7.44 -24.91
C HIS A 138 23.72 -6.13 -24.56
N TYR A 139 25.00 -6.16 -24.11
CA TYR A 139 25.67 -4.93 -23.70
C TYR A 139 26.01 -4.01 -24.88
N ALA A 140 26.33 -4.55 -26.07
CA ALA A 140 26.45 -3.75 -27.29
C ALA A 140 25.12 -3.07 -27.65
N LYS A 141 23.99 -3.77 -27.55
CA LYS A 141 22.64 -3.22 -27.73
C LYS A 141 22.35 -2.11 -26.70
N ARG A 142 22.65 -2.32 -25.41
CA ARG A 142 22.44 -1.31 -24.35
C ARG A 142 23.31 -0.07 -24.54
N LEU A 143 24.53 -0.20 -25.08
CA LEU A 143 25.37 0.92 -25.49
C LEU A 143 24.77 1.67 -26.69
N PHE A 144 24.34 0.95 -27.72
CA PHE A 144 23.66 1.52 -28.89
C PHE A 144 22.37 2.27 -28.51
N GLU A 145 21.52 1.66 -27.68
CA GLU A 145 20.31 2.28 -27.14
C GLU A 145 20.63 3.55 -26.37
N THR A 146 21.63 3.50 -25.48
CA THR A 146 22.09 4.67 -24.70
C THR A 146 22.65 5.78 -25.59
N GLN A 147 23.32 5.43 -26.69
CA GLN A 147 23.91 6.40 -27.62
C GLN A 147 22.88 7.03 -28.57
N PHE A 148 21.90 6.27 -29.06
CA PHE A 148 21.06 6.65 -30.20
C PHE A 148 19.54 6.62 -29.97
N ILE A 149 19.04 5.90 -28.95
CA ILE A 149 17.58 5.71 -28.71
C ILE A 149 17.10 6.44 -27.45
N HIS A 150 17.82 6.29 -26.33
CA HIS A 150 17.44 6.83 -25.03
C HIS A 150 17.46 8.36 -24.97
N ARG A 151 16.43 8.94 -24.36
CA ARG A 151 16.32 10.38 -24.08
C ARG A 151 16.16 10.62 -22.58
N PHE A 152 17.24 11.07 -21.96
CA PHE A 152 17.31 11.34 -20.52
C PHE A 152 16.63 12.67 -20.18
N SER A 153 15.75 12.68 -19.17
CA SER A 153 15.06 13.90 -18.70
C SER A 153 15.88 14.71 -17.70
N ASN A 154 16.75 14.03 -16.93
CA ASN A 154 17.64 14.65 -15.96
C ASN A 154 19.01 14.86 -16.61
N GLY A 155 19.64 16.01 -16.39
CA GLY A 155 20.95 16.30 -16.98
C GLY A 155 22.07 15.39 -16.47
N THR A 156 22.25 15.32 -15.15
CA THR A 156 23.44 14.71 -14.53
C THR A 156 23.16 13.96 -13.23
N MET A 157 24.20 13.32 -12.69
CA MET A 157 24.29 12.81 -11.31
C MET A 157 25.68 13.07 -10.69
N PRO A 158 25.83 12.99 -9.35
CA PRO A 158 27.12 13.20 -8.68
C PRO A 158 28.16 12.14 -9.07
N ARG A 159 29.41 12.56 -9.35
CA ARG A 159 30.46 11.69 -9.90
C ARG A 159 30.79 10.44 -9.06
N PHE A 160 30.63 10.50 -7.75
CA PHE A 160 30.98 9.39 -6.87
C PHE A 160 30.00 8.21 -6.98
N ASN A 161 28.75 8.48 -7.40
CA ASN A 161 27.77 7.44 -7.65
C ASN A 161 28.11 6.62 -8.92
N LEU A 162 28.84 7.20 -9.89
CA LEU A 162 29.32 6.48 -11.07
C LEU A 162 30.20 5.29 -10.68
N VAL A 163 31.10 5.48 -9.71
CA VAL A 163 31.97 4.41 -9.20
C VAL A 163 31.12 3.27 -8.64
N LYS A 164 30.13 3.59 -7.80
CA LYS A 164 29.20 2.58 -7.24
C LYS A 164 28.43 1.82 -8.33
N ASN A 165 27.92 2.52 -9.35
CA ASN A 165 27.21 1.91 -10.47
C ASN A 165 28.13 0.97 -11.27
N CYS A 166 29.30 1.46 -11.69
CA CYS A 166 30.28 0.65 -12.42
C CYS A 166 30.70 -0.57 -11.59
N SER A 167 31.11 -0.41 -10.32
CA SER A 167 31.50 -1.54 -9.46
C SER A 167 30.42 -2.62 -9.34
N TYR A 168 29.13 -2.26 -9.33
CA TYR A 168 28.03 -3.24 -9.34
C TYR A 168 27.99 -4.02 -10.66
N TYR A 169 27.83 -3.34 -11.80
CA TYR A 169 27.68 -4.01 -13.09
C TYR A 169 28.96 -4.75 -13.53
N TRP A 170 30.12 -4.15 -13.31
CA TRP A 170 31.43 -4.70 -13.68
C TRP A 170 31.80 -5.88 -12.77
N GLY A 171 31.47 -5.79 -11.47
CA GLY A 171 31.66 -6.89 -10.51
C GLY A 171 30.78 -8.10 -10.81
N PHE A 172 29.49 -7.89 -11.11
CA PHE A 172 28.61 -8.98 -11.55
C PHE A 172 29.03 -9.56 -12.91
N ALA A 173 29.52 -8.73 -13.84
CA ALA A 173 30.07 -9.22 -15.11
C ALA A 173 31.28 -10.15 -14.88
N ALA A 174 32.25 -9.73 -14.06
CA ALA A 174 33.39 -10.56 -13.72
C ALA A 174 32.97 -11.85 -12.99
N PHE A 175 32.02 -11.77 -12.05
CA PHE A 175 31.53 -12.92 -11.29
C PHE A 175 30.82 -13.95 -12.18
N VAL A 176 29.88 -13.55 -13.04
CA VAL A 176 29.18 -14.47 -13.96
C VAL A 176 30.16 -15.01 -15.00
N ALA A 177 31.01 -14.16 -15.59
CA ALA A 177 31.96 -14.56 -16.60
C ALA A 177 33.02 -15.54 -16.06
N TYR A 178 33.51 -15.35 -14.82
CA TYR A 178 34.50 -16.25 -14.23
C TYR A 178 34.01 -17.70 -14.21
N PHE A 179 32.79 -17.93 -13.68
CA PHE A 179 32.23 -19.28 -13.53
C PHE A 179 31.68 -19.87 -14.83
N VAL A 180 31.04 -19.08 -15.70
CA VAL A 180 30.50 -19.60 -16.98
C VAL A 180 31.62 -19.95 -17.97
N ASN A 181 32.73 -19.21 -17.97
CA ASN A 181 33.86 -19.50 -18.86
C ASN A 181 34.93 -20.42 -18.22
N HIS A 182 34.75 -20.85 -16.97
CA HIS A 182 35.74 -21.68 -16.26
C HIS A 182 36.07 -22.97 -17.06
N PRO A 183 37.32 -23.48 -17.04
CA PRO A 183 37.65 -24.74 -17.72
C PRO A 183 36.80 -25.92 -17.22
N ALA A 184 36.61 -26.03 -15.90
CA ALA A 184 35.71 -27.01 -15.28
C ALA A 184 34.21 -26.61 -15.30
N TYR A 185 33.74 -25.90 -16.33
CA TYR A 185 32.32 -25.61 -16.52
C TYR A 185 31.55 -26.91 -16.88
N THR A 186 30.56 -27.27 -16.06
CA THR A 186 29.66 -28.39 -16.32
C THR A 186 28.52 -28.00 -17.28
N PRO A 187 28.27 -28.75 -18.36
CA PRO A 187 27.12 -28.52 -19.25
C PRO A 187 25.75 -28.52 -18.52
N PRO A 188 24.72 -27.88 -19.11
CA PRO A 188 23.36 -27.91 -18.57
C PRO A 188 22.76 -29.33 -18.56
N TYR A 189 21.93 -29.62 -17.56
CA TYR A 189 21.46 -30.97 -17.24
C TYR A 189 20.53 -31.56 -18.31
N PHE A 190 19.68 -30.75 -18.94
CA PHE A 190 18.81 -31.18 -20.05
C PHE A 190 19.46 -30.95 -21.42
N GLY A 191 20.79 -30.77 -21.47
CA GLY A 191 21.59 -30.72 -22.69
C GLY A 191 21.21 -29.63 -23.69
N ASP A 192 21.47 -29.91 -24.97
CA ASP A 192 21.28 -29.01 -26.11
C ASP A 192 19.90 -28.34 -26.16
N ALA A 193 18.83 -29.09 -25.86
CA ALA A 193 17.47 -28.57 -25.89
C ALA A 193 17.29 -27.38 -24.92
N GLN A 194 17.87 -27.46 -23.72
CA GLN A 194 17.86 -26.36 -22.74
C GLN A 194 18.68 -25.15 -23.21
N VAL A 195 19.79 -25.38 -23.91
CA VAL A 195 20.59 -24.30 -24.50
C VAL A 195 19.80 -23.58 -25.59
N TYR A 196 19.18 -24.31 -26.51
CA TYR A 196 18.40 -23.72 -27.61
C TYR A 196 17.11 -23.05 -27.14
N VAL A 197 16.40 -23.60 -26.13
CA VAL A 197 15.26 -22.93 -25.49
C VAL A 197 15.68 -21.64 -24.79
N GLY A 198 16.80 -21.67 -24.05
CA GLY A 198 17.37 -20.48 -23.42
C GLY A 198 17.80 -19.41 -24.43
N LEU A 199 18.51 -19.80 -25.50
CA LEU A 199 18.93 -18.92 -26.58
C LEU A 199 17.73 -18.29 -27.32
N THR A 200 16.69 -19.07 -27.61
CA THR A 200 15.47 -18.59 -28.28
C THR A 200 14.71 -17.61 -27.40
N GLY A 201 14.52 -17.94 -26.12
CA GLY A 201 13.91 -17.04 -25.14
C GLY A 201 14.68 -15.73 -24.98
N PHE A 202 16.01 -15.80 -24.95
CA PHE A 202 16.90 -14.65 -24.90
C PHE A 202 16.74 -13.74 -26.13
N ALA A 203 16.73 -14.31 -27.34
CA ALA A 203 16.60 -13.53 -28.57
C ALA A 203 15.24 -12.80 -28.66
N ILE A 204 14.15 -13.49 -28.30
CA ILE A 204 12.80 -12.92 -28.23
C ILE A 204 12.74 -11.79 -27.18
N ALA A 205 13.36 -12.01 -26.01
CA ALA A 205 13.39 -11.04 -24.93
C ALA A 205 14.20 -9.78 -25.28
N GLU A 206 15.39 -9.94 -25.88
CA GLU A 206 16.23 -8.82 -26.32
C GLU A 206 15.54 -7.97 -27.40
N PHE A 207 14.87 -8.60 -28.36
CA PHE A 207 14.08 -7.93 -29.39
C PHE A 207 12.83 -7.23 -28.81
N GLY A 208 12.16 -7.85 -27.83
CA GLY A 208 11.05 -7.23 -27.10
C GLY A 208 11.50 -6.00 -26.31
N ASN A 209 12.61 -6.10 -25.57
CA ASN A 209 13.22 -5.01 -24.81
C ASN A 209 13.55 -3.81 -25.74
N LEU A 210 14.20 -4.06 -26.88
CA LEU A 210 14.52 -3.04 -27.89
C LEU A 210 13.25 -2.41 -28.51
N SER A 211 12.27 -3.24 -28.89
CA SER A 211 10.99 -2.78 -29.44
C SER A 211 10.30 -1.79 -28.49
N ILE A 212 10.27 -2.09 -27.19
CA ILE A 212 9.69 -1.21 -26.18
C ILE A 212 10.53 0.06 -25.98
N HIS A 213 11.87 -0.01 -26.05
CA HIS A 213 12.72 1.19 -25.98
C HIS A 213 12.51 2.13 -27.18
N ILE A 214 12.29 1.60 -28.39
CA ILE A 214 11.95 2.39 -29.59
C ILE A 214 10.56 3.04 -29.44
N LEU A 215 9.55 2.29 -28.99
CA LEU A 215 8.21 2.81 -28.70
C LEU A 215 8.27 3.94 -27.64
N LEU A 216 9.00 3.72 -26.54
CA LEU A 216 9.19 4.71 -25.47
C LEU A 216 9.97 5.97 -25.91
N ARG A 217 10.84 5.87 -26.93
CA ARG A 217 11.47 7.02 -27.60
C ARG A 217 10.44 7.79 -28.42
N ASN A 218 9.63 7.10 -29.21
CA ASN A 218 8.70 7.71 -30.17
C ASN A 218 7.53 8.45 -29.50
N LEU A 219 7.13 8.05 -28.29
CA LEU A 219 6.18 8.78 -27.45
C LEU A 219 6.61 10.20 -27.04
N ARG A 220 7.87 10.58 -27.30
CA ARG A 220 8.38 11.95 -27.07
C ARG A 220 8.75 12.61 -28.39
N PRO A 221 8.10 13.71 -28.80
CA PRO A 221 8.60 14.54 -29.89
C PRO A 221 10.05 15.05 -29.62
N PRO A 222 10.90 15.22 -30.64
CA PRO A 222 12.22 15.84 -30.49
C PRO A 222 12.14 17.20 -29.77
N GLY A 223 13.11 17.51 -28.91
CA GLY A 223 13.15 18.74 -28.12
C GLY A 223 12.20 18.80 -26.91
N THR A 224 11.17 17.95 -26.83
CA THR A 224 10.20 17.97 -25.72
C THR A 224 10.61 17.09 -24.54
N ARG A 225 10.23 17.51 -23.32
CA ARG A 225 10.28 16.70 -22.09
C ARG A 225 8.92 16.13 -21.67
N GLU A 226 7.91 16.29 -22.53
CA GLU A 226 6.54 15.79 -22.32
C GLU A 226 6.54 14.27 -22.04
N ARG A 227 5.62 13.81 -21.20
CA ARG A 227 5.42 12.38 -20.89
C ARG A 227 4.03 11.99 -21.35
N LYS A 228 3.90 10.78 -21.92
CA LYS A 228 2.64 10.22 -22.40
C LYS A 228 2.49 8.79 -21.89
N ILE A 229 1.24 8.34 -21.76
CA ILE A 229 0.93 6.95 -21.40
C ILE A 229 1.37 6.04 -22.56
N PRO A 230 2.27 5.06 -22.34
CA PRO A 230 2.56 4.09 -23.38
C PRO A 230 1.36 3.17 -23.63
N ARG A 231 1.10 2.87 -24.90
CA ARG A 231 0.05 1.97 -25.41
C ARG A 231 0.71 1.02 -26.44
N PRO A 232 0.12 -0.14 -26.73
CA PRO A 232 0.55 -0.96 -27.87
C PRO A 232 0.48 -0.16 -29.19
N ASP A 233 1.41 -0.42 -30.11
CA ASP A 233 1.57 0.31 -31.38
C ASP A 233 1.47 -0.62 -32.62
N GLY A 234 0.86 -1.79 -32.44
CA GLY A 234 0.71 -2.81 -33.48
C GLY A 234 1.85 -3.85 -33.51
N ASN A 235 3.03 -3.52 -32.98
CA ASN A 235 4.07 -4.52 -32.76
C ASN A 235 3.60 -5.56 -31.71
N PRO A 236 3.67 -6.88 -31.94
CA PRO A 236 3.21 -7.89 -30.98
C PRO A 236 3.93 -7.78 -29.62
N MET A 237 5.21 -7.36 -29.59
CA MET A 237 5.95 -7.14 -28.35
C MET A 237 5.39 -5.97 -27.52
N SER A 238 4.71 -5.03 -28.17
CA SER A 238 4.05 -3.90 -27.49
C SER A 238 2.78 -4.30 -26.73
N LEU A 239 2.15 -5.44 -27.07
CA LEU A 239 0.92 -5.94 -26.42
C LEU A 239 1.09 -6.16 -24.91
N LEU A 240 2.33 -6.41 -24.46
CA LEU A 240 2.66 -6.56 -23.05
C LEU A 240 2.35 -5.28 -22.22
N PHE A 241 2.24 -4.11 -22.86
CA PHE A 241 1.69 -2.89 -22.24
C PHE A 241 0.23 -2.99 -21.80
N ASN A 242 -0.54 -4.00 -22.23
CA ASN A 242 -1.89 -4.18 -21.69
C ASN A 242 -1.84 -4.70 -20.24
N PHE A 243 -0.88 -5.57 -19.94
CA PHE A 243 -0.77 -6.27 -18.66
C PHE A 243 0.17 -5.58 -17.66
N VAL A 244 1.30 -5.03 -18.12
CA VAL A 244 2.33 -4.47 -17.23
C VAL A 244 2.76 -3.06 -17.61
N SER A 245 3.17 -2.31 -16.59
CA SER A 245 3.48 -0.87 -16.69
C SER A 245 4.86 -0.56 -17.29
N CYS A 246 5.77 -1.54 -17.26
CA CYS A 246 7.15 -1.42 -17.76
C CYS A 246 7.59 -2.70 -18.50
N PRO A 247 7.03 -3.02 -19.68
CA PRO A 247 7.38 -4.21 -20.45
C PRO A 247 8.88 -4.33 -20.75
N ASN A 248 9.60 -3.21 -20.89
CA ASN A 248 11.05 -3.23 -21.09
C ASN A 248 11.78 -3.92 -19.92
N TYR A 249 11.36 -3.69 -18.67
CA TYR A 249 11.90 -4.39 -17.50
C TYR A 249 11.44 -5.85 -17.45
N THR A 250 10.22 -6.16 -17.91
CA THR A 250 9.75 -7.56 -18.00
C THR A 250 10.56 -8.36 -19.01
N TYR A 251 10.81 -7.80 -20.19
CA TYR A 251 11.69 -8.40 -21.20
C TYR A 251 13.13 -8.48 -20.72
N GLU A 252 13.65 -7.47 -20.03
CA GLU A 252 15.00 -7.52 -19.43
C GLU A 252 15.15 -8.71 -18.46
N VAL A 253 14.17 -8.90 -17.57
CA VAL A 253 14.15 -10.04 -16.62
C VAL A 253 14.04 -11.37 -17.38
N LEU A 254 13.27 -11.41 -18.46
CA LEU A 254 13.15 -12.59 -19.31
C LEU A 254 14.48 -12.92 -20.01
N SER A 255 15.22 -11.93 -20.54
CA SER A 255 16.57 -12.14 -21.09
C SER A 255 17.48 -12.81 -20.06
N TRP A 256 17.58 -12.25 -18.86
CA TRP A 256 18.48 -12.79 -17.83
C TRP A 256 18.03 -14.14 -17.24
N LEU A 257 16.72 -14.39 -17.17
CA LEU A 257 16.16 -15.70 -16.83
C LEU A 257 16.49 -16.75 -17.91
N SER A 258 16.24 -16.43 -19.19
CA SER A 258 16.55 -17.32 -20.32
C SER A 258 18.05 -17.57 -20.47
N PHE A 259 18.90 -16.57 -20.22
CA PHE A 259 20.36 -16.74 -20.13
C PHE A 259 20.72 -17.70 -18.98
N THR A 260 20.13 -17.53 -17.80
CA THR A 260 20.37 -18.38 -16.64
C THR A 260 19.94 -19.83 -16.89
N VAL A 261 18.84 -20.06 -17.61
CA VAL A 261 18.42 -21.39 -18.07
C VAL A 261 19.43 -21.96 -19.08
N MET A 262 19.87 -21.16 -20.05
CA MET A 262 20.84 -21.54 -21.09
C MET A 262 22.18 -22.02 -20.51
N VAL A 263 22.70 -21.37 -19.46
CA VAL A 263 24.02 -21.66 -18.88
C VAL A 263 23.99 -22.47 -17.59
N GLN A 264 22.81 -22.63 -16.96
CA GLN A 264 22.58 -23.33 -15.68
C GLN A 264 23.55 -22.94 -14.54
N SER A 265 23.88 -21.65 -14.43
CA SER A 265 24.91 -21.15 -13.51
C SER A 265 24.32 -20.39 -12.32
N LEU A 266 24.68 -20.78 -11.09
CA LEU A 266 24.22 -20.10 -9.86
C LEU A 266 24.61 -18.60 -9.82
N PRO A 267 25.86 -18.19 -10.15
CA PRO A 267 26.20 -16.78 -10.37
C PRO A 267 25.24 -16.02 -11.29
N SER A 268 24.80 -16.64 -12.40
CA SER A 268 23.83 -16.06 -13.33
C SER A 268 22.44 -15.90 -12.68
N LEU A 269 22.00 -16.89 -11.90
CA LEU A 269 20.74 -16.81 -11.15
C LEU A 269 20.80 -15.69 -10.11
N LEU A 270 21.89 -15.55 -9.36
CA LEU A 270 22.09 -14.50 -8.37
C LEU A 270 22.08 -13.10 -9.01
N PHE A 271 22.75 -12.93 -10.16
CA PHE A 271 22.69 -11.70 -10.96
C PHE A 271 21.25 -11.38 -11.42
N THR A 272 20.55 -12.38 -11.97
CA THR A 272 19.16 -12.27 -12.44
C THR A 272 18.23 -11.84 -11.31
N LEU A 273 18.33 -12.46 -10.13
CA LEU A 273 17.52 -12.14 -8.96
C LEU A 273 17.81 -10.73 -8.43
N ALA A 274 19.08 -10.32 -8.34
CA ALA A 274 19.45 -8.98 -7.92
C ALA A 274 18.92 -7.90 -8.88
N GLY A 275 19.06 -8.12 -10.20
CA GLY A 275 18.49 -7.28 -11.24
C GLY A 275 16.96 -7.22 -11.19
N PHE A 276 16.29 -8.36 -10.99
CA PHE A 276 14.84 -8.48 -10.88
C PHE A 276 14.26 -7.69 -9.70
N VAL A 277 14.88 -7.79 -8.51
CA VAL A 277 14.49 -6.99 -7.33
C VAL A 277 14.65 -5.49 -7.61
N GLN A 278 15.80 -5.08 -8.16
CA GLN A 278 16.05 -3.66 -8.42
C GLN A 278 15.11 -3.08 -9.49
N MET A 279 14.84 -3.84 -10.56
CA MET A 279 13.89 -3.45 -11.61
C MET A 279 12.44 -3.46 -11.11
N THR A 280 12.07 -4.35 -10.19
CA THR A 280 10.75 -4.36 -9.55
C THR A 280 10.51 -3.03 -8.81
N ILE A 281 11.48 -2.59 -8.00
CA ILE A 281 11.41 -1.30 -7.30
C ILE A 281 11.27 -0.13 -8.29
N TRP A 282 11.98 -0.15 -9.42
CA TRP A 282 11.83 0.89 -10.46
C TRP A 282 10.47 0.81 -11.18
N ALA A 283 9.97 -0.39 -11.48
CA ALA A 283 8.67 -0.62 -12.11
C ALA A 283 7.52 -0.10 -11.23
N GLN A 284 7.57 -0.37 -9.92
CA GLN A 284 6.60 0.12 -8.95
C GLN A 284 6.61 1.65 -8.86
N ASN A 285 7.79 2.27 -8.75
CA ASN A 285 7.90 3.73 -8.71
C ASN A 285 7.38 4.39 -9.99
N LYS A 286 7.68 3.81 -11.16
CA LYS A 286 7.20 4.30 -12.47
C LYS A 286 5.70 4.09 -12.66
N HIS A 287 5.14 2.99 -12.16
CA HIS A 287 3.69 2.73 -12.13
C HIS A 287 2.94 3.71 -11.22
N ARG A 288 3.45 3.93 -9.98
CA ARG A 288 2.91 4.94 -9.05
C ARG A 288 2.97 6.36 -9.62
N ALA A 289 4.05 6.69 -10.33
CA ALA A 289 4.15 7.96 -11.05
C ALA A 289 3.08 8.08 -12.14
N TYR A 290 2.94 7.09 -13.03
CA TYR A 290 1.92 7.12 -14.08
C TYR A 290 0.48 7.24 -13.53
N LYS A 291 0.13 6.48 -12.49
CA LYS A 291 -1.18 6.57 -11.82
C LYS A 291 -1.47 7.94 -11.16
N LYS A 292 -0.44 8.74 -10.86
CA LYS A 292 -0.58 10.10 -10.32
C LYS A 292 -0.58 11.18 -11.40
N GLU A 293 0.10 10.93 -12.51
CA GLU A 293 0.35 11.90 -13.58
C GLU A 293 -0.73 11.87 -14.67
N PHE A 294 -1.42 10.74 -14.86
CA PHE A 294 -2.41 10.52 -15.91
C PHE A 294 -3.69 9.90 -15.34
N PRO A 295 -4.82 10.65 -15.25
CA PRO A 295 -6.11 10.11 -14.79
C PRO A 295 -6.61 8.92 -15.62
N GLU A 296 -6.45 9.00 -16.94
CA GLU A 296 -6.83 7.98 -17.94
C GLU A 296 -5.82 6.80 -18.07
N TYR A 297 -5.01 6.55 -17.04
CA TYR A 297 -4.14 5.40 -16.97
C TYR A 297 -4.92 4.08 -16.76
N PRO A 298 -4.66 3.01 -17.55
CA PRO A 298 -5.43 1.76 -17.44
C PRO A 298 -5.33 1.11 -16.06
N LYS A 299 -6.49 0.86 -15.43
CA LYS A 299 -6.62 0.35 -14.06
C LYS A 299 -6.05 -1.07 -13.88
N GLU A 300 -6.18 -1.90 -14.90
CA GLU A 300 -5.79 -3.33 -14.89
C GLU A 300 -4.28 -3.56 -15.00
N ARG A 301 -3.52 -2.56 -15.48
CA ARG A 301 -2.06 -2.67 -15.60
C ARG A 301 -1.43 -2.87 -14.23
N LYS A 302 -0.63 -3.93 -14.11
CA LYS A 302 0.14 -4.23 -12.90
C LYS A 302 1.52 -3.56 -12.96
N ALA A 303 2.13 -3.39 -11.79
CA ALA A 303 3.58 -3.39 -11.69
C ALA A 303 4.06 -4.84 -11.55
N ILE A 304 5.35 -5.08 -11.75
CA ILE A 304 5.98 -6.26 -11.14
C ILE A 304 5.93 -6.04 -9.62
N ASP A 305 5.64 -7.07 -8.85
CA ASP A 305 5.61 -7.00 -7.38
C ASP A 305 6.26 -8.24 -6.76
N LEU A 306 6.90 -8.02 -5.61
CA LEU A 306 7.64 -9.00 -4.82
C LEU A 306 7.35 -8.86 -3.31
N ASN A 307 6.54 -7.89 -2.88
CA ASN A 307 6.47 -7.47 -1.47
C ASN A 307 5.13 -7.83 -0.80
N MET A 308 4.80 -9.13 -0.80
CA MET A 308 3.73 -9.69 0.04
C MET A 308 4.31 -10.35 1.30
N ALA A 309 4.69 -9.54 2.28
CA ALA A 309 4.64 -9.99 3.67
C ALA A 309 3.19 -10.36 3.99
N GLU A 310 2.91 -11.65 4.18
CA GLU A 310 1.55 -12.16 4.35
C GLU A 310 1.04 -11.81 5.75
N LEU A 311 -0.06 -11.04 5.77
CA LEU A 311 -0.64 -10.49 6.99
C LEU A 311 -1.43 -11.56 7.76
N GLN A 312 -1.43 -11.50 9.09
CA GLN A 312 -2.42 -12.22 9.90
C GLN A 312 -3.66 -11.36 10.15
N ALA A 313 -4.82 -11.98 10.34
CA ALA A 313 -6.01 -11.33 10.86
C ALA A 313 -6.40 -11.87 12.23
N VAL A 314 -6.91 -10.99 13.08
CA VAL A 314 -7.63 -11.29 14.30
C VAL A 314 -9.04 -10.73 14.17
N LEU A 315 -10.04 -11.61 14.15
CA LEU A 315 -11.46 -11.25 14.12
C LEU A 315 -12.05 -11.39 15.53
N LEU A 316 -12.47 -10.26 16.12
CA LEU A 316 -12.96 -10.19 17.49
C LEU A 316 -14.48 -10.42 17.54
N CYS A 317 -14.86 -11.66 17.86
CA CYS A 317 -16.25 -12.16 17.99
C CYS A 317 -16.70 -12.37 19.44
N SER A 318 -15.87 -12.06 20.45
CA SER A 318 -16.14 -12.38 21.86
C SER A 318 -16.99 -11.34 22.62
N GLY A 319 -17.19 -10.14 22.08
CA GLY A 319 -17.84 -9.05 22.80
C GLY A 319 -19.31 -9.31 23.14
N SER A 320 -19.68 -9.06 24.40
CA SER A 320 -21.00 -9.32 25.00
C SER A 320 -22.19 -8.67 24.28
N GLY A 321 -22.03 -7.44 23.80
CA GLY A 321 -23.09 -6.70 23.09
C GLY A 321 -23.93 -5.80 23.99
N SER A 322 -23.33 -5.22 25.05
CA SER A 322 -23.94 -4.33 26.06
C SER A 322 -24.72 -3.09 25.58
N ARG A 323 -24.84 -2.85 24.27
CA ARG A 323 -25.68 -1.77 23.66
C ARG A 323 -26.79 -2.33 22.73
N MET A 324 -27.06 -3.62 22.86
CA MET A 324 -28.05 -4.42 22.13
C MET A 324 -28.50 -5.62 23.00
N THR A 325 -28.61 -5.45 24.32
CA THR A 325 -28.90 -6.52 25.28
C THR A 325 -30.21 -7.25 24.94
N GLU A 326 -31.21 -6.52 24.45
CA GLU A 326 -32.52 -7.04 24.03
C GLU A 326 -32.44 -8.05 22.88
N LEU A 327 -31.32 -8.06 22.13
CA LEU A 327 -30.96 -9.06 21.14
C LEU A 327 -29.95 -10.07 21.72
N CYS A 328 -28.92 -9.56 22.40
CA CYS A 328 -27.73 -10.31 22.80
C CYS A 328 -27.97 -11.30 23.95
N ASP A 329 -28.99 -11.07 24.78
CA ASP A 329 -29.45 -12.01 25.82
C ASP A 329 -29.95 -13.35 25.22
N THR A 330 -30.32 -13.35 23.92
CA THR A 330 -30.83 -14.54 23.21
C THR A 330 -29.84 -15.17 22.23
N MET A 331 -28.78 -14.45 21.85
CA MET A 331 -27.84 -14.84 20.81
C MET A 331 -26.58 -13.97 20.87
N LEU A 332 -25.39 -14.58 20.83
CA LEU A 332 -24.12 -13.83 20.82
C LEU A 332 -24.08 -12.79 19.68
N LYS A 333 -23.60 -11.58 19.96
CA LYS A 333 -23.55 -10.45 19.01
C LYS A 333 -23.02 -10.83 17.62
N CYS A 334 -21.93 -11.61 17.57
CA CYS A 334 -21.28 -12.04 16.34
C CYS A 334 -22.13 -12.99 15.47
N LEU A 335 -23.14 -13.64 16.04
CA LEU A 335 -24.05 -14.57 15.36
C LEU A 335 -25.38 -13.91 14.93
N LEU A 336 -25.70 -12.71 15.41
CA LEU A 336 -26.93 -11.99 15.05
C LEU A 336 -27.05 -11.90 13.51
N PRO A 337 -28.22 -12.19 12.93
CA PRO A 337 -28.39 -12.16 11.49
C PRO A 337 -28.43 -10.71 10.99
N VAL A 338 -27.75 -10.45 9.87
CA VAL A 338 -27.85 -9.22 9.08
C VAL A 338 -28.23 -9.67 7.67
N ALA A 339 -29.40 -9.28 7.16
CA ALA A 339 -29.97 -9.81 5.91
C ALA A 339 -29.90 -11.35 5.82
N ASP A 340 -30.38 -12.03 6.87
CA ASP A 340 -30.32 -13.48 7.12
C ASP A 340 -28.91 -14.13 7.13
N ILE A 341 -27.82 -13.34 7.16
CA ILE A 341 -26.42 -13.80 7.23
C ILE A 341 -25.82 -13.49 8.62
N PRO A 342 -25.14 -14.42 9.33
CA PRO A 342 -24.52 -14.15 10.63
C PRO A 342 -23.49 -13.02 10.58
N MET A 343 -23.58 -12.05 11.51
CA MET A 343 -22.83 -10.78 11.49
C MET A 343 -21.32 -10.94 11.20
N PHE A 344 -20.65 -11.93 11.80
CA PHE A 344 -19.21 -12.15 11.62
C PHE A 344 -18.79 -12.59 10.20
N TRP A 345 -19.72 -12.97 9.33
CA TRP A 345 -19.44 -13.30 7.93
C TRP A 345 -18.93 -12.08 7.15
N TYR A 346 -19.51 -10.90 7.35
CA TYR A 346 -19.15 -9.67 6.63
C TYR A 346 -17.67 -9.26 6.80
N PRO A 347 -17.12 -9.17 8.03
CA PRO A 347 -15.70 -8.88 8.22
C PRO A 347 -14.80 -10.03 7.74
N LEU A 348 -15.23 -11.29 7.91
CA LEU A 348 -14.46 -12.47 7.43
C LEU A 348 -14.34 -12.49 5.90
N ASN A 349 -15.44 -12.26 5.19
CA ASN A 349 -15.48 -12.11 3.73
C ASN A 349 -14.64 -10.89 3.29
N THR A 350 -14.69 -9.78 4.03
CA THR A 350 -13.86 -8.59 3.75
C THR A 350 -12.37 -8.88 3.82
N LEU A 351 -11.93 -9.66 4.83
CA LEU A 351 -10.54 -10.10 4.98
C LEU A 351 -10.11 -11.03 3.82
N PHE A 352 -10.96 -11.99 3.46
CA PHE A 352 -10.73 -12.93 2.35
C PHE A 352 -10.64 -12.21 1.00
N CYS A 353 -11.61 -11.35 0.67
CA CYS A 353 -11.60 -10.52 -0.55
C CYS A 353 -10.44 -9.51 -0.59
N SER A 354 -9.81 -9.24 0.55
CA SER A 354 -8.58 -8.42 0.67
C SER A 354 -7.29 -9.25 0.66
N GLY A 355 -7.36 -10.55 0.32
CA GLY A 355 -6.21 -11.42 0.15
C GLY A 355 -5.51 -11.85 1.44
N VAL A 356 -6.16 -11.70 2.61
CA VAL A 356 -5.63 -12.15 3.90
C VAL A 356 -5.98 -13.63 4.09
N LYS A 357 -4.98 -14.48 4.34
CA LYS A 357 -5.16 -15.94 4.39
C LYS A 357 -5.06 -16.57 5.78
N ASP A 358 -4.33 -15.97 6.72
CA ASP A 358 -4.15 -16.53 8.07
C ASP A 358 -5.04 -15.77 9.05
N ILE A 359 -6.18 -16.36 9.43
CA ILE A 359 -7.28 -15.68 10.13
C ILE A 359 -7.57 -16.37 11.47
N LYS A 360 -7.50 -15.60 12.56
CA LYS A 360 -7.76 -16.04 13.93
C LYS A 360 -9.08 -15.45 14.41
N ILE A 361 -10.14 -16.27 14.48
CA ILE A 361 -11.46 -15.86 14.96
C ILE A 361 -11.53 -16.11 16.46
N VAL A 362 -11.69 -15.04 17.25
CA VAL A 362 -11.69 -15.12 18.72
C VAL A 362 -13.11 -14.92 19.25
N VAL A 363 -13.71 -15.94 19.86
CA VAL A 363 -15.12 -15.99 20.25
C VAL A 363 -15.26 -16.51 21.69
N ARG A 364 -16.35 -16.22 22.40
CA ARG A 364 -16.64 -16.88 23.69
C ARG A 364 -16.72 -18.40 23.51
N GLU A 365 -16.30 -19.16 24.52
CA GLU A 365 -16.23 -20.63 24.47
C GLU A 365 -17.59 -21.31 24.16
N ASP A 366 -18.71 -20.67 24.50
CA ASP A 366 -20.06 -21.15 24.16
C ASP A 366 -20.41 -20.99 22.66
N GLY A 367 -20.01 -19.88 22.03
CA GLY A 367 -20.22 -19.63 20.60
C GLY A 367 -19.33 -20.45 19.66
N LYS A 368 -18.23 -21.01 20.18
CA LYS A 368 -17.19 -21.73 19.42
C LYS A 368 -17.71 -22.93 18.63
N ALA A 369 -18.69 -23.66 19.16
CA ALA A 369 -19.29 -24.79 18.46
C ALA A 369 -20.10 -24.35 17.22
N GLU A 370 -20.94 -23.32 17.39
CA GLU A 370 -21.79 -22.79 16.33
C GLU A 370 -20.97 -22.05 15.24
N VAL A 371 -19.95 -21.28 15.63
CA VAL A 371 -19.02 -20.66 14.67
C VAL A 371 -18.31 -21.72 13.82
N LYS A 372 -17.87 -22.83 14.40
CA LYS A 372 -17.29 -23.95 13.63
C LYS A 372 -18.30 -24.57 12.67
N ARG A 373 -19.52 -24.89 13.15
CA ARG A 373 -20.59 -25.45 12.31
C ARG A 373 -20.94 -24.54 11.14
N LEU A 374 -20.91 -23.22 11.33
CA LEU A 374 -21.15 -22.24 10.26
C LEU A 374 -20.01 -22.19 9.23
N LEU A 375 -18.75 -22.28 9.67
CA LEU A 375 -17.57 -22.32 8.79
C LEU A 375 -17.53 -23.56 7.86
N GLU A 376 -18.24 -24.63 8.21
CA GLU A 376 -18.39 -25.83 7.38
C GLU A 376 -19.49 -25.69 6.30
N THR A 377 -20.29 -24.62 6.32
CA THR A 377 -21.37 -24.40 5.35
C THR A 377 -20.88 -23.74 4.04
N PRO A 378 -21.57 -23.94 2.89
CA PRO A 378 -21.20 -23.31 1.62
C PRO A 378 -21.13 -21.77 1.64
N LEU A 379 -21.85 -21.11 2.56
CA LEU A 379 -21.82 -19.66 2.75
C LEU A 379 -20.45 -19.16 3.26
N PHE A 380 -19.70 -20.02 3.96
CA PHE A 380 -18.37 -19.73 4.51
C PHE A 380 -17.25 -20.47 3.75
N ALA A 381 -17.48 -20.83 2.48
CA ALA A 381 -16.51 -21.51 1.64
C ALA A 381 -15.34 -20.58 1.24
N PHE A 382 -14.30 -20.52 2.07
CA PHE A 382 -13.08 -19.71 1.86
C PHE A 382 -11.86 -20.61 1.53
N PRO A 383 -11.78 -21.25 0.33
CA PRO A 383 -10.83 -22.34 0.01
C PRO A 383 -9.35 -21.92 -0.11
N SER A 384 -8.99 -20.73 0.35
CA SER A 384 -7.60 -20.24 0.41
C SER A 384 -7.29 -19.52 1.74
N ALA A 385 -8.17 -19.63 2.74
CA ALA A 385 -7.94 -19.14 4.09
C ALA A 385 -7.72 -20.29 5.08
N ASN A 386 -6.67 -20.15 5.89
CA ASN A 386 -6.45 -20.92 7.10
C ASN A 386 -7.17 -20.20 8.26
N ILE A 387 -8.27 -20.77 8.75
CA ILE A 387 -9.13 -20.17 9.78
C ILE A 387 -9.00 -20.96 11.08
N GLU A 388 -8.47 -20.33 12.14
CA GLU A 388 -8.40 -20.91 13.48
C GLU A 388 -9.44 -20.24 14.40
N VAL A 389 -10.35 -21.03 14.97
CA VAL A 389 -11.33 -20.56 15.98
C VAL A 389 -10.75 -20.74 17.38
N ILE A 390 -10.56 -19.63 18.10
CA ILE A 390 -9.96 -19.55 19.43
C ILE A 390 -11.04 -19.14 20.45
N PRO A 391 -11.22 -19.89 21.55
CA PRO A 391 -12.14 -19.49 22.62
C PRO A 391 -11.57 -18.38 23.53
N VAL A 392 -12.48 -17.64 24.16
CA VAL A 392 -12.29 -16.89 25.40
C VAL A 392 -13.06 -17.63 26.52
N PRO A 393 -12.44 -17.93 27.68
CA PRO A 393 -13.13 -18.59 28.79
C PRO A 393 -14.29 -17.76 29.37
N ARG A 394 -15.35 -18.41 29.87
CA ARG A 394 -16.53 -17.74 30.44
C ARG A 394 -16.24 -16.90 31.68
N GLU A 395 -15.25 -17.28 32.47
CA GLU A 395 -14.77 -16.54 33.65
C GLU A 395 -14.10 -15.18 33.29
N ASN A 396 -13.97 -14.88 32.00
CA ASN A 396 -13.30 -13.71 31.44
C ASN A 396 -14.21 -12.97 30.43
N GLU A 397 -15.52 -12.98 30.62
CA GLU A 397 -16.49 -12.39 29.68
C GLU A 397 -16.47 -10.85 29.64
N ASP A 398 -15.98 -10.20 30.70
CA ASP A 398 -15.78 -8.75 30.77
C ASP A 398 -14.49 -8.27 30.07
N TRP A 399 -13.70 -9.17 29.47
CA TRP A 399 -12.44 -8.80 28.80
C TRP A 399 -12.65 -7.86 27.61
N GLY A 400 -11.96 -6.72 27.67
CA GLY A 400 -11.88 -5.79 26.58
C GLY A 400 -11.00 -6.28 25.42
N THR A 401 -11.05 -5.55 24.31
CA THR A 401 -10.39 -5.94 23.06
C THR A 401 -8.86 -6.05 23.14
N ALA A 402 -8.22 -5.34 24.08
CA ALA A 402 -6.79 -5.47 24.38
C ALA A 402 -6.47 -6.68 25.28
N ASP A 403 -7.37 -7.05 26.19
CA ASP A 403 -7.24 -8.27 27.01
C ASP A 403 -7.30 -9.53 26.15
N VAL A 404 -8.26 -9.56 25.21
CA VAL A 404 -8.41 -10.63 24.23
C VAL A 404 -7.15 -10.77 23.34
N LEU A 405 -6.56 -9.66 22.87
CA LEU A 405 -5.27 -9.70 22.16
C LEU A 405 -4.12 -10.18 23.04
N ARG A 406 -4.10 -9.79 24.33
CA ARG A 406 -3.08 -10.22 25.30
C ARG A 406 -3.14 -11.74 25.52
N HIS A 407 -4.35 -12.31 25.58
CA HIS A 407 -4.58 -13.75 25.69
C HIS A 407 -4.07 -14.51 24.44
N ILE A 408 -4.39 -14.03 23.24
CA ILE A 408 -3.97 -14.71 22.00
C ILE A 408 -2.58 -14.32 21.48
N ALA A 409 -1.81 -13.50 22.22
CA ALA A 409 -0.57 -12.89 21.75
C ALA A 409 0.50 -13.90 21.28
N THR A 410 0.49 -15.13 21.81
CA THR A 410 1.38 -16.23 21.39
C THR A 410 1.02 -16.83 20.02
N LYS A 411 -0.22 -16.64 19.55
CA LYS A 411 -0.73 -17.13 18.27
C LYS A 411 -0.60 -16.12 17.12
N ILE A 412 -0.15 -14.91 17.43
CA ILE A 412 0.14 -13.83 16.47
C ILE A 412 1.66 -13.72 16.33
N THR A 413 2.19 -14.01 15.14
CA THR A 413 3.63 -14.19 14.87
C THR A 413 4.22 -13.15 13.93
N ARG A 414 3.39 -12.31 13.31
CA ARG A 414 3.79 -11.27 12.36
C ARG A 414 2.83 -10.09 12.39
N ASP A 415 3.04 -9.11 11.51
CA ASP A 415 2.17 -7.95 11.38
C ASP A 415 0.72 -8.38 11.09
N PHE A 416 -0.24 -7.71 11.73
CA PHE A 416 -1.60 -8.22 11.86
C PHE A 416 -2.67 -7.13 11.75
N ILE A 417 -3.80 -7.46 11.16
CA ILE A 417 -5.03 -6.67 11.23
C ILE A 417 -5.92 -7.20 12.36
N VAL A 418 -6.54 -6.30 13.11
CA VAL A 418 -7.58 -6.56 14.09
C VAL A 418 -8.86 -5.97 13.55
N MET A 419 -9.95 -6.74 13.56
CA MET A 419 -11.25 -6.34 13.04
C MET A 419 -12.34 -6.81 14.02
N SER A 420 -13.35 -5.97 14.26
CA SER A 420 -14.51 -6.33 15.09
C SER A 420 -15.56 -7.09 14.28
N CYS A 421 -16.30 -8.00 14.93
CA CYS A 421 -17.36 -8.79 14.29
C CYS A 421 -18.54 -7.98 13.75
N ASP A 422 -18.74 -6.75 14.24
CA ASP A 422 -19.80 -5.81 13.86
C ASP A 422 -19.40 -4.80 12.78
N TYR A 423 -18.22 -4.97 12.16
CA TYR A 423 -17.81 -4.22 10.96
C TYR A 423 -18.45 -4.81 9.70
N ILE A 424 -19.37 -4.07 9.08
CA ILE A 424 -20.17 -4.52 7.93
C ILE A 424 -19.90 -3.61 6.74
N SER A 425 -19.17 -4.10 5.75
CA SER A 425 -18.90 -3.37 4.50
C SER A 425 -18.48 -4.29 3.36
N ASP A 426 -18.60 -3.79 2.12
CA ASP A 426 -17.98 -4.32 0.90
C ASP A 426 -16.60 -3.68 0.59
N ALA A 427 -16.10 -2.82 1.48
CA ALA A 427 -14.82 -2.11 1.35
C ALA A 427 -13.62 -3.05 1.17
N ARG A 428 -12.82 -2.84 0.12
CA ARG A 428 -11.55 -3.56 -0.06
C ARG A 428 -10.47 -2.97 0.84
N LEU A 429 -9.83 -3.80 1.67
CA LEU A 429 -8.75 -3.36 2.58
C LEU A 429 -7.38 -3.25 1.87
N GLN A 430 -7.25 -3.74 0.64
CA GLN A 430 -5.97 -3.73 -0.10
C GLN A 430 -5.27 -2.35 -0.12
N PRO A 431 -5.95 -1.20 -0.33
CA PRO A 431 -5.30 0.12 -0.28
C PRO A 431 -4.72 0.46 1.10
N MET A 432 -5.37 0.01 2.18
CA MET A 432 -4.90 0.17 3.56
C MET A 432 -3.69 -0.73 3.86
N ILE A 433 -3.71 -1.97 3.37
CA ILE A 433 -2.60 -2.92 3.48
C ILE A 433 -1.39 -2.43 2.69
N ASP A 434 -1.60 -1.94 1.46
CA ASP A 434 -0.56 -1.35 0.62
C ASP A 434 0.04 -0.08 1.24
N GLN A 435 -0.78 0.76 1.89
CA GLN A 435 -0.31 1.95 2.61
C GLN A 435 0.58 1.59 3.81
N PHE A 436 0.20 0.59 4.61
CA PHE A 436 0.99 0.08 5.75
C PHE A 436 2.31 -0.57 5.32
N ARG A 437 2.30 -1.27 4.17
CA ARG A 437 3.51 -1.81 3.53
C ARG A 437 4.41 -0.72 2.93
N ALA A 438 3.87 0.44 2.56
CA ALA A 438 4.58 1.43 1.76
C ALA A 438 5.68 2.20 2.52
N HIS A 439 5.36 2.86 3.65
CA HIS A 439 6.25 3.75 4.42
C HIS A 439 5.77 3.92 5.88
N ASN A 440 6.53 4.61 6.73
CA ASN A 440 6.15 4.90 8.14
C ASN A 440 4.93 5.85 8.28
N ALA A 441 4.14 5.63 9.35
CA ALA A 441 3.11 6.53 9.96
C ALA A 441 1.76 6.70 9.21
N ARG A 442 0.62 7.08 9.82
CA ARG A 442 0.06 7.14 11.22
C ARG A 442 -1.47 7.35 11.11
N ARG A 443 -2.28 6.93 12.11
CA ARG A 443 -3.78 6.95 12.21
C ARG A 443 -4.17 6.67 13.69
N ASP A 444 -5.33 6.96 14.29
CA ASP A 444 -6.61 7.56 13.81
C ASP A 444 -7.34 8.42 14.90
N PHE A 445 -8.60 8.87 14.69
CA PHE A 445 -9.33 10.03 15.29
C PHE A 445 -8.80 11.41 14.83
N VAL A 446 -9.70 12.39 14.57
CA VAL A 446 -9.40 13.52 13.63
C VAL A 446 -10.05 14.88 13.91
N ALA A 447 -9.35 16.01 13.70
CA ALA A 447 -7.89 16.19 13.66
C ALA A 447 -7.29 16.45 12.25
N VAL A 448 -8.06 16.85 11.23
CA VAL A 448 -7.63 16.84 9.81
C VAL A 448 -6.87 18.12 9.40
N GLU A 449 -5.63 18.02 8.92
CA GLU A 449 -5.00 19.12 8.16
C GLU A 449 -5.65 19.20 6.76
N GLU A 450 -6.55 20.18 6.56
CA GLU A 450 -7.46 20.26 5.42
C GLU A 450 -6.77 20.33 4.05
N SER A 451 -5.56 20.89 3.99
CA SER A 451 -4.74 20.99 2.77
C SER A 451 -3.96 19.70 2.43
N SER A 452 -3.96 18.70 3.30
CA SER A 452 -3.10 17.50 3.16
C SER A 452 -3.76 16.16 3.51
N GLY A 453 -4.92 16.17 4.17
CA GLY A 453 -5.63 14.97 4.63
C GLY A 453 -4.92 14.21 5.75
N ARG A 454 -4.07 14.90 6.55
CA ARG A 454 -3.30 14.30 7.66
C ARG A 454 -4.02 14.40 8.99
N LEU A 455 -3.57 13.55 9.93
CA LEU A 455 -4.20 13.31 11.23
C LEU A 455 -3.38 13.83 12.40
N ALA A 456 -4.01 14.60 13.31
CA ALA A 456 -3.34 15.23 14.46
C ALA A 456 -3.85 14.81 15.87
N PHE A 457 -5.15 14.62 16.10
CA PHE A 457 -5.76 14.35 17.43
C PHE A 457 -7.18 13.75 17.32
N VAL A 458 -7.68 12.71 18.01
CA VAL A 458 -7.20 11.72 19.05
C VAL A 458 -7.79 11.88 20.49
N ALA A 459 -9.05 11.47 20.70
CA ALA A 459 -9.66 11.14 22.01
C ALA A 459 -10.94 10.28 21.83
N SER A 460 -11.38 9.53 22.85
CA SER A 460 -12.69 8.84 22.88
C SER A 460 -13.82 9.85 23.16
N GLU A 461 -15.07 9.40 22.96
CA GLU A 461 -16.28 10.15 23.36
C GLU A 461 -16.46 10.14 24.89
N GLU A 462 -16.08 9.04 25.53
CA GLU A 462 -16.08 8.85 26.99
C GLU A 462 -15.01 9.67 27.73
N ASP A 463 -14.05 10.28 27.02
CA ASP A 463 -12.99 11.12 27.60
C ASP A 463 -13.45 12.59 27.81
N PHE A 464 -14.62 12.99 27.29
CA PHE A 464 -15.00 14.40 27.14
C PHE A 464 -15.59 15.07 28.40
N ASP A 465 -15.85 14.32 29.47
CA ASP A 465 -16.22 14.89 30.78
C ASP A 465 -15.06 15.69 31.42
N HIS A 466 -13.84 15.61 30.88
CA HIS A 466 -12.66 16.33 31.37
C HIS A 466 -11.94 17.11 30.24
N PRO A 467 -11.40 18.31 30.50
CA PRO A 467 -10.79 19.15 29.47
C PRO A 467 -9.44 18.60 28.97
N VAL A 468 -9.40 18.09 27.75
CA VAL A 468 -8.20 17.49 27.14
C VAL A 468 -7.17 18.56 26.73
N ASN A 469 -5.92 18.39 27.18
CA ASN A 469 -4.83 19.35 26.91
C ASN A 469 -4.29 19.23 25.47
N ALA A 470 -4.81 20.08 24.57
CA ALA A 470 -4.46 20.11 23.15
C ALA A 470 -3.12 20.80 22.79
N ALA A 471 -2.48 21.52 23.73
CA ALA A 471 -1.35 22.40 23.44
C ALA A 471 -0.13 21.74 22.74
N PRO A 472 0.28 20.49 23.04
CA PRO A 472 1.49 19.91 22.45
C PRO A 472 1.42 19.64 20.94
N TRP A 473 0.22 19.53 20.35
CA TRP A 473 0.04 19.20 18.94
C TRP A 473 -0.54 20.34 18.09
N LEU A 474 -1.31 21.27 18.69
CA LEU A 474 -1.73 22.51 18.02
C LEU A 474 -0.52 23.35 17.57
N ASN A 475 0.53 23.41 18.39
CA ASN A 475 1.80 24.07 18.05
C ASN A 475 2.56 23.42 16.88
N LYS A 476 2.11 22.26 16.38
CA LYS A 476 2.79 21.43 15.37
C LYS A 476 2.00 21.30 14.06
N PHE A 477 0.69 21.50 14.12
CA PHE A 477 -0.23 21.46 12.99
C PHE A 477 -1.11 22.73 13.03
N PRO A 478 -0.75 23.81 12.32
CA PRO A 478 -1.40 25.11 12.47
C PRO A 478 -2.79 25.19 11.81
N ASN A 479 -3.10 24.28 10.87
CA ASN A 479 -4.41 24.17 10.22
C ASN A 479 -5.03 22.83 10.60
N VAL A 480 -6.15 22.86 11.33
CA VAL A 480 -6.79 21.69 11.91
C VAL A 480 -8.32 21.81 11.79
N ASN A 481 -8.93 20.86 11.11
CA ASN A 481 -10.38 20.66 11.03
C ASN A 481 -10.79 19.50 11.97
N LEU A 482 -11.56 19.82 13.01
CA LEU A 482 -12.09 18.86 13.98
C LEU A 482 -13.45 18.37 13.49
N SER A 483 -13.67 17.04 13.45
CA SER A 483 -14.93 16.50 12.92
C SER A 483 -15.47 15.31 13.70
N ALA A 484 -16.59 15.53 14.40
CA ALA A 484 -17.41 14.49 15.01
C ALA A 484 -18.26 13.70 13.99
N ARG A 485 -18.01 13.86 12.68
CA ARG A 485 -18.76 13.17 11.60
C ARG A 485 -18.23 11.78 11.27
N TYR A 486 -17.14 11.35 11.89
CA TYR A 486 -16.49 10.06 11.63
C TYR A 486 -16.78 9.06 12.76
N VAL A 487 -17.16 7.85 12.38
CA VAL A 487 -17.36 6.72 13.30
C VAL A 487 -16.13 5.81 13.23
N ASP A 488 -15.56 5.43 14.37
CA ASP A 488 -14.50 4.40 14.41
C ASP A 488 -15.09 3.06 13.95
N CYS A 489 -14.48 2.43 12.95
CA CYS A 489 -14.90 1.13 12.40
C CYS A 489 -14.32 -0.08 13.15
N HIS A 490 -13.48 0.12 14.18
CA HIS A 490 -12.74 -0.93 14.89
C HIS A 490 -11.90 -1.84 13.98
N VAL A 491 -11.24 -1.25 12.97
CA VAL A 491 -10.34 -1.95 12.03
C VAL A 491 -8.92 -1.41 12.16
N TYR A 492 -8.06 -2.08 12.93
CA TYR A 492 -6.71 -1.62 13.28
C TYR A 492 -5.63 -2.51 12.66
N LEU A 493 -4.66 -1.91 11.96
CA LEU A 493 -3.53 -2.61 11.36
C LEU A 493 -2.24 -2.33 12.15
N MET A 494 -1.70 -3.36 12.79
CA MET A 494 -0.66 -3.26 13.80
C MET A 494 0.64 -3.96 13.37
N ARG A 495 1.77 -3.33 13.72
CA ARG A 495 3.07 -4.02 13.74
C ARG A 495 3.09 -5.03 14.88
N HIS A 496 3.72 -6.19 14.66
CA HIS A 496 3.85 -7.26 15.68
C HIS A 496 4.33 -6.73 17.04
N SER A 497 5.29 -5.80 17.01
CA SER A 497 5.85 -5.10 18.17
C SER A 497 4.84 -4.41 19.10
N CYS A 498 3.63 -4.09 18.64
CA CYS A 498 2.55 -3.54 19.47
C CYS A 498 2.08 -4.53 20.55
N LEU A 499 2.11 -5.84 20.30
CA LEU A 499 1.80 -6.87 21.30
C LEU A 499 2.78 -6.80 22.49
N GLY A 500 4.04 -6.44 22.23
CA GLY A 500 5.03 -6.17 23.26
C GLY A 500 4.70 -4.98 24.17
N ILE A 501 3.79 -4.08 23.77
CA ILE A 501 3.25 -3.03 24.65
C ILE A 501 2.01 -3.55 25.40
N ILE A 502 1.04 -4.14 24.68
CA ILE A 502 -0.21 -4.67 25.25
C ILE A 502 0.08 -5.73 26.34
N ASN A 503 1.09 -6.57 26.14
CA ASN A 503 1.46 -7.61 27.12
C ASN A 503 2.08 -7.05 28.40
N ARG A 504 2.68 -5.85 28.36
CA ARG A 504 3.35 -5.19 29.50
C ARG A 504 2.41 -4.24 30.23
N GLN A 505 1.64 -3.42 29.51
CA GLN A 505 0.64 -2.54 30.11
C GLN A 505 -0.62 -3.36 30.42
N LYS A 506 -0.70 -3.86 31.67
CA LYS A 506 -1.82 -4.70 32.14
C LYS A 506 -3.12 -3.94 32.35
N SER A 507 -3.06 -2.62 32.52
CA SER A 507 -4.22 -1.73 32.66
C SER A 507 -4.99 -1.49 31.35
N PHE A 508 -4.43 -1.86 30.19
CA PHE A 508 -5.11 -1.67 28.91
C PHE A 508 -6.15 -2.76 28.68
N SER A 509 -7.43 -2.40 28.67
CA SER A 509 -8.54 -3.30 28.36
C SER A 509 -9.13 -3.00 26.98
N SER A 510 -9.25 -1.72 26.60
CA SER A 510 -9.80 -1.28 25.32
C SER A 510 -8.71 -0.92 24.31
N LEU A 511 -8.79 -1.48 23.09
CA LEU A 511 -7.96 -1.02 21.97
C LEU A 511 -8.20 0.45 21.62
N LYS A 512 -9.47 0.89 21.67
CA LYS A 512 -9.90 2.23 21.28
C LYS A 512 -9.51 3.28 22.32
N ALA A 513 -9.77 3.02 23.61
CA ALA A 513 -9.54 3.98 24.69
C ALA A 513 -8.09 3.95 25.21
N ASP A 514 -7.49 2.77 25.39
CA ASP A 514 -6.17 2.68 26.02
C ASP A 514 -5.03 2.58 25.00
N VAL A 515 -5.10 1.56 24.13
CA VAL A 515 -3.95 1.14 23.32
C VAL A 515 -3.64 2.13 22.21
N VAL A 516 -4.66 2.60 21.48
CA VAL A 516 -4.47 3.56 20.38
C VAL A 516 -3.96 4.92 20.90
N PRO A 517 -4.58 5.58 21.89
CA PRO A 517 -4.07 6.83 22.45
C PRO A 517 -2.66 6.72 23.05
N TYR A 518 -2.35 5.64 23.79
CA TYR A 518 -1.01 5.42 24.32
C TYR A 518 0.04 5.27 23.21
N LEU A 519 -0.23 4.45 22.18
CA LEU A 519 0.68 4.28 21.05
C LEU A 519 0.94 5.60 20.32
N LEU A 520 -0.07 6.48 20.22
CA LEU A 520 0.06 7.79 19.61
C LEU A 520 0.88 8.76 20.48
N ALA A 521 0.64 8.81 21.79
CA ALA A 521 1.44 9.61 22.73
C ALA A 521 2.94 9.24 22.67
N GLN A 522 3.26 7.94 22.71
CA GLN A 522 4.63 7.43 22.56
C GLN A 522 5.25 7.83 21.22
N GLN A 523 4.48 7.76 20.14
CA GLN A 523 4.93 8.10 18.80
C GLN A 523 5.19 9.59 18.57
N TYR A 524 4.54 10.50 19.31
CA TYR A 524 4.69 11.95 19.14
C TYR A 524 5.62 12.64 20.17
N SER A 525 6.06 11.93 21.22
CA SER A 525 6.99 12.43 22.24
C SER A 525 8.35 12.89 21.69
N GLU A 526 8.88 14.00 22.21
CA GLU A 526 10.11 14.66 21.74
C GLU A 526 11.37 13.79 21.81
N LYS A 527 11.45 12.87 22.79
CA LYS A 527 12.60 11.96 22.95
C LYS A 527 12.86 11.11 21.69
N ASN A 528 11.83 10.84 20.88
CA ASN A 528 11.95 10.13 19.60
C ASN A 528 12.46 11.00 18.43
N VAL A 529 12.61 12.31 18.59
CA VAL A 529 13.05 13.24 17.53
C VAL A 529 14.55 13.51 17.58
N ALA A 530 15.17 13.48 18.77
CA ALA A 530 16.57 13.84 19.00
C ALA A 530 17.59 12.68 18.82
N GLY A 531 17.14 11.49 18.41
CA GLY A 531 18.01 10.33 18.13
C GLY A 531 18.70 9.69 19.35
N ARG A 532 18.44 10.15 20.58
CA ARG A 532 18.93 9.54 21.82
C ARG A 532 17.88 8.63 22.45
N MET A 533 18.06 7.32 22.28
CA MET A 533 17.26 6.30 22.95
C MET A 533 17.47 6.38 24.48
N LEU A 534 16.42 6.74 25.22
CA LEU A 534 16.43 6.81 26.69
C LEU A 534 15.41 5.83 27.28
N LEU A 535 15.83 4.55 27.28
CA LEU A 535 15.41 3.44 28.15
C LEU A 535 14.01 3.52 28.79
N VAL A 536 12.99 3.05 28.05
CA VAL A 536 11.92 2.21 28.62
C VAL A 536 11.63 1.05 27.65
N GLY A 537 12.24 -0.11 27.90
CA GLY A 537 11.72 -1.40 27.42
C GLY A 537 11.77 -1.70 25.90
N THR A 538 12.95 -1.67 25.29
CA THR A 538 13.19 -2.39 24.01
C THR A 538 12.87 -3.88 24.13
N SER A 539 12.28 -4.47 23.09
CA SER A 539 12.24 -5.93 22.89
C SER A 539 12.84 -6.24 21.52
N GLY A 540 13.81 -7.17 21.47
CA GLY A 540 14.43 -7.65 20.23
C GLY A 540 15.17 -6.57 19.42
N ASN A 541 14.47 -6.00 18.42
CA ASN A 541 15.09 -5.53 17.17
C ASN A 541 15.06 -4.01 16.93
N GLY A 542 14.84 -3.19 17.97
CA GLY A 542 14.94 -1.72 17.86
C GLY A 542 13.87 -1.02 16.99
N GLU A 543 12.89 -1.75 16.46
CA GLU A 543 11.80 -1.16 15.67
C GLU A 543 10.79 -0.39 16.54
N THR A 544 10.31 0.74 16.02
CA THR A 544 9.28 1.57 16.65
C THR A 544 7.88 0.98 16.46
N PRO A 545 7.09 0.73 17.53
CA PRO A 545 5.76 0.13 17.45
C PRO A 545 4.71 1.07 16.82
N LYS A 546 3.90 0.53 15.90
CA LYS A 546 2.97 1.29 15.03
C LYS A 546 1.62 0.58 14.88
N CYS A 547 0.55 1.35 15.03
CA CYS A 547 -0.85 0.97 14.78
C CYS A 547 -1.47 1.92 13.74
N MET A 548 -2.45 1.44 12.97
CA MET A 548 -3.12 2.16 11.89
C MET A 548 -4.60 1.76 11.72
N ALA A 549 -5.58 2.55 12.21
CA ALA A 549 -7.00 2.47 11.76
C ALA A 549 -7.21 3.21 10.41
N TYR A 550 -8.39 3.18 9.76
CA TYR A 550 -8.54 3.66 8.37
C TYR A 550 -9.82 4.47 8.07
N PHE A 551 -9.64 5.63 7.43
CA PHE A 551 -10.72 6.38 6.77
C PHE A 551 -11.22 5.69 5.50
N LEU A 552 -12.41 5.12 5.60
CA LEU A 552 -13.18 4.74 4.44
C LEU A 552 -13.76 5.98 3.75
N GLN A 553 -13.22 6.33 2.59
CA GLN A 553 -13.71 7.45 1.80
C GLN A 553 -15.07 7.14 1.15
N HIS A 554 -15.91 8.17 1.01
CA HIS A 554 -17.22 8.07 0.36
C HIS A 554 -17.05 7.53 -1.07
N GLY A 555 -17.72 6.41 -1.39
CA GLY A 555 -17.58 5.70 -2.67
C GLY A 555 -16.54 4.55 -2.71
N ASN A 556 -15.80 4.27 -1.64
CA ASN A 556 -14.95 3.06 -1.53
C ASN A 556 -15.75 1.79 -1.13
N ALA A 557 -17.04 1.96 -0.84
CA ALA A 557 -17.98 0.94 -0.42
C ALA A 557 -19.40 1.35 -0.85
N THR A 558 -20.26 0.37 -1.14
CA THR A 558 -21.70 0.58 -1.35
C THR A 558 -22.47 0.58 -0.03
N VAL A 559 -22.03 -0.20 0.96
CA VAL A 559 -22.50 -0.17 2.34
C VAL A 559 -21.30 -0.16 3.28
N ALA A 560 -21.34 0.67 4.31
CA ALA A 560 -20.31 0.71 5.33
C ALA A 560 -20.91 1.13 6.68
N ALA A 561 -20.82 0.24 7.65
CA ALA A 561 -21.41 0.46 8.97
C ALA A 561 -20.73 -0.35 10.07
N HIS A 562 -21.09 0.00 11.29
CA HIS A 562 -20.60 -0.60 12.53
C HIS A 562 -21.82 -0.91 13.40
N ALA A 563 -22.34 -2.14 13.31
CA ALA A 563 -23.59 -2.56 13.96
C ALA A 563 -23.40 -2.86 15.46
N ASN A 564 -22.89 -1.86 16.17
CA ASN A 564 -22.39 -1.96 17.54
C ASN A 564 -23.37 -1.46 18.62
N ASN A 565 -24.56 -1.07 18.17
CA ASN A 565 -25.70 -0.57 18.93
C ASN A 565 -26.98 -0.85 18.13
N LEU A 566 -28.10 -0.83 18.84
CA LEU A 566 -29.39 -1.30 18.34
C LEU A 566 -29.86 -0.57 17.07
N GLY A 567 -29.81 0.77 17.04
CA GLY A 567 -30.24 1.56 15.89
C GLY A 567 -29.36 1.37 14.65
N ALA A 568 -28.03 1.28 14.83
CA ALA A 568 -27.10 1.04 13.73
C ALA A 568 -27.31 -0.35 13.09
N TYR A 569 -27.63 -1.37 13.89
CA TYR A 569 -27.93 -2.72 13.39
C TYR A 569 -29.19 -2.73 12.48
N PHE A 570 -30.21 -1.94 12.77
CA PHE A 570 -31.43 -1.89 11.94
C PHE A 570 -31.28 -1.09 10.65
N GLU A 571 -30.64 0.08 10.69
CA GLU A 571 -30.37 0.86 9.47
C GLU A 571 -29.49 0.07 8.48
N VAL A 572 -28.63 -0.83 8.96
CA VAL A 572 -27.84 -1.74 8.11
C VAL A 572 -28.70 -2.80 7.44
N ASN A 573 -29.55 -3.51 8.19
CA ASN A 573 -30.47 -4.51 7.62
C ASN A 573 -31.37 -3.87 6.54
N LYS A 574 -31.95 -2.71 6.86
CA LYS A 574 -32.76 -1.86 5.99
C LYS A 574 -32.02 -1.32 4.76
N SER A 575 -30.70 -1.27 4.78
CA SER A 575 -29.87 -0.86 3.63
C SER A 575 -29.40 -2.03 2.77
N LEU A 576 -29.30 -3.23 3.34
CA LEU A 576 -28.75 -4.41 2.68
C LEU A 576 -29.80 -5.33 2.04
N GLU A 577 -31.01 -5.39 2.58
CA GLU A 577 -32.02 -6.39 2.17
C GLU A 577 -33.01 -5.83 1.13
N PRO A 578 -32.96 -6.22 -0.15
CA PRO A 578 -33.80 -5.63 -1.21
C PRO A 578 -35.22 -6.21 -1.26
N ARG A 579 -35.61 -7.07 -0.31
CA ARG A 579 -36.83 -7.88 -0.39
C ARG A 579 -37.99 -7.20 0.32
N VAL A 580 -38.92 -6.70 -0.49
CA VAL A 580 -40.28 -6.27 -0.09
C VAL A 580 -40.26 -5.11 0.93
N LEU A 581 -39.73 -3.97 0.46
CA LEU A 581 -39.55 -2.73 1.23
C LEU A 581 -40.88 -1.98 1.46
N VAL A 582 -41.79 -2.56 2.25
CA VAL A 582 -43.12 -1.99 2.54
C VAL A 582 -43.00 -0.82 3.53
N LYS A 583 -43.31 0.41 3.07
CA LYS A 583 -43.34 1.62 3.89
C LYS A 583 -42.10 1.81 4.78
N ARG A 584 -40.90 1.63 4.21
CA ARG A 584 -39.58 1.69 4.90
C ARG A 584 -39.32 0.57 5.92
N SER A 585 -40.08 -0.52 5.86
CA SER A 585 -39.91 -1.72 6.70
C SER A 585 -39.10 -2.80 5.98
N VAL A 586 -38.59 -3.77 6.74
CA VAL A 586 -37.80 -4.93 6.29
C VAL A 586 -38.51 -6.22 6.69
N ILE A 587 -38.50 -7.24 5.82
CA ILE A 587 -39.13 -8.54 6.09
C ILE A 587 -38.18 -9.67 5.66
N GLY A 588 -37.52 -10.30 6.64
CA GLY A 588 -36.61 -11.43 6.44
C GLY A 588 -37.33 -12.71 6.02
N SER A 589 -36.57 -13.77 5.72
CA SER A 589 -37.13 -14.95 5.05
C SER A 589 -38.09 -15.78 5.92
N ARG A 590 -38.95 -16.56 5.26
CA ARG A 590 -39.96 -17.46 5.87
C ARG A 590 -41.00 -16.79 6.80
N CYS A 591 -41.07 -15.46 6.85
CA CYS A 591 -42.11 -14.76 7.57
C CYS A 591 -43.51 -14.97 6.96
N GLN A 592 -44.55 -14.94 7.79
CA GLN A 592 -45.95 -15.00 7.38
C GLN A 592 -46.63 -13.68 7.72
N ILE A 593 -47.30 -13.03 6.75
CA ILE A 593 -47.91 -11.71 6.94
C ILE A 593 -49.41 -11.79 6.66
N GLY A 594 -50.23 -11.51 7.67
CA GLY A 594 -51.69 -11.55 7.60
C GLY A 594 -52.29 -10.42 6.78
N GLU A 595 -53.45 -10.71 6.18
CA GLU A 595 -54.21 -9.79 5.33
C GLU A 595 -54.52 -8.46 6.04
N LYS A 596 -54.50 -7.36 5.28
CA LYS A 596 -54.75 -5.98 5.74
C LYS A 596 -53.83 -5.45 6.86
N SER A 597 -52.80 -6.18 7.28
CA SER A 597 -51.82 -5.67 8.24
C SER A 597 -51.05 -4.46 7.68
N ASN A 598 -50.60 -3.57 8.57
CA ASN A 598 -49.93 -2.32 8.24
C ASN A 598 -48.59 -2.21 8.96
N ILE A 599 -47.50 -2.43 8.23
CA ILE A 599 -46.13 -2.40 8.76
C ILE A 599 -45.40 -1.17 8.21
N GLN A 600 -44.83 -0.32 9.08
CA GLN A 600 -44.17 0.93 8.69
C GLN A 600 -42.91 1.22 9.53
N GLY A 601 -41.76 1.34 8.86
CA GLY A 601 -40.47 1.62 9.50
C GLY A 601 -39.96 0.53 10.43
N SER A 602 -40.48 -0.70 10.32
CA SER A 602 -40.26 -1.81 11.26
C SER A 602 -39.35 -2.90 10.66
N VAL A 603 -38.70 -3.71 11.50
CA VAL A 603 -37.87 -4.85 11.07
C VAL A 603 -38.52 -6.16 11.53
N ILE A 604 -38.92 -7.00 10.57
CA ILE A 604 -39.48 -8.34 10.83
C ILE A 604 -38.40 -9.37 10.49
N MET A 605 -37.94 -10.14 11.47
CA MET A 605 -36.82 -11.07 11.32
C MET A 605 -37.28 -12.52 11.05
N GLU A 606 -36.38 -13.35 10.53
CA GLU A 606 -36.62 -14.69 9.98
C GLU A 606 -37.69 -15.53 10.70
N GLY A 607 -38.64 -16.10 9.95
CA GLY A 607 -39.64 -17.05 10.44
C GLY A 607 -40.75 -16.47 11.32
N SER A 608 -40.84 -15.16 11.48
CA SER A 608 -41.86 -14.49 12.30
C SER A 608 -43.25 -14.48 11.64
N THR A 609 -44.31 -14.55 12.45
CA THR A 609 -45.70 -14.52 11.96
C THR A 609 -46.40 -13.24 12.44
N ILE A 610 -46.98 -12.49 11.51
CA ILE A 610 -47.79 -11.30 11.76
C ILE A 610 -49.25 -11.60 11.42
N GLY A 611 -50.15 -11.37 12.36
CA GLY A 611 -51.59 -11.60 12.20
C GLY A 611 -52.28 -10.65 11.24
N LYS A 612 -53.55 -10.96 10.93
CA LYS A 612 -54.43 -10.13 10.10
C LYS A 612 -54.72 -8.80 10.80
N GLU A 613 -54.88 -7.72 10.03
CA GLU A 613 -55.26 -6.38 10.50
C GLU A 613 -54.32 -5.72 11.56
N ALA A 614 -53.19 -6.36 11.92
CA ALA A 614 -52.22 -5.84 12.88
C ALA A 614 -51.49 -4.57 12.37
N LYS A 615 -51.15 -3.65 13.27
CA LYS A 615 -50.44 -2.38 12.97
C LYS A 615 -49.09 -2.35 13.69
N ILE A 616 -48.00 -2.19 12.95
CA ILE A 616 -46.63 -2.36 13.48
C ILE A 616 -45.73 -1.21 13.00
N THR A 617 -45.46 -0.25 13.88
CA THR A 617 -44.80 1.02 13.54
C THR A 617 -43.49 1.21 14.32
N LEU A 618 -42.35 1.33 13.63
CA LEU A 618 -41.02 1.46 14.27
C LEU A 618 -40.68 0.31 15.25
N CYS A 619 -41.22 -0.89 15.01
CA CYS A 619 -41.02 -2.05 15.88
C CYS A 619 -39.97 -3.02 15.32
N ILE A 620 -39.47 -3.89 16.19
CA ILE A 620 -38.54 -4.96 15.83
C ILE A 620 -39.12 -6.29 16.30
N ILE A 621 -39.31 -7.22 15.37
CA ILE A 621 -39.92 -8.52 15.62
C ILE A 621 -38.84 -9.58 15.40
N CYS A 622 -38.24 -10.05 16.50
CA CYS A 622 -37.11 -10.99 16.48
C CYS A 622 -37.52 -12.41 16.02
N PRO A 623 -36.57 -13.26 15.57
CA PRO A 623 -36.89 -14.47 14.82
C PRO A 623 -37.91 -15.40 15.49
N GLY A 624 -38.84 -15.93 14.70
CA GLY A 624 -39.89 -16.84 15.15
C GLY A 624 -40.96 -16.23 16.07
N ALA A 625 -40.96 -14.91 16.30
CA ALA A 625 -42.00 -14.26 17.10
C ALA A 625 -43.37 -14.30 16.39
N VAL A 626 -44.46 -14.29 17.16
CA VAL A 626 -45.83 -14.37 16.66
C VAL A 626 -46.66 -13.21 17.20
N ILE A 627 -47.08 -12.33 16.30
CA ILE A 627 -47.97 -11.21 16.58
C ILE A 627 -49.39 -11.61 16.16
N GLY A 628 -50.34 -11.56 17.09
CA GLY A 628 -51.73 -11.95 16.86
C GLY A 628 -52.50 -10.97 15.97
N ASP A 629 -53.65 -11.44 15.48
CA ASP A 629 -54.58 -10.63 14.68
C ASP A 629 -55.01 -9.36 15.45
N GLY A 630 -55.07 -8.23 14.76
CA GLY A 630 -55.50 -6.93 15.29
C GLY A 630 -54.54 -6.23 16.27
N ALA A 631 -53.39 -6.80 16.60
CA ALA A 631 -52.46 -6.20 17.56
C ALA A 631 -51.86 -4.86 17.05
N GLU A 632 -51.72 -3.88 17.95
CA GLU A 632 -51.12 -2.57 17.65
C GLU A 632 -49.83 -2.36 18.45
N LEU A 633 -48.72 -2.15 17.75
CA LEU A 633 -47.38 -1.98 18.32
C LEU A 633 -46.72 -0.73 17.75
N THR A 634 -46.18 0.13 18.62
CA THR A 634 -45.38 1.30 18.23
C THR A 634 -44.11 1.41 19.06
N ASN A 635 -42.94 1.44 18.40
CA ASN A 635 -41.62 1.57 19.04
C ASN A 635 -41.32 0.46 20.08
N VAL A 636 -41.57 -0.80 19.71
CA VAL A 636 -41.44 -1.97 20.59
C VAL A 636 -40.53 -3.04 19.97
N ILE A 637 -39.70 -3.67 20.80
CA ILE A 637 -38.96 -4.90 20.47
C ILE A 637 -39.75 -6.10 20.99
N VAL A 638 -40.01 -7.08 20.13
CA VAL A 638 -40.61 -8.37 20.49
C VAL A 638 -39.53 -9.45 20.37
N ALA A 639 -39.26 -10.14 21.47
CA ALA A 639 -38.15 -11.09 21.60
C ALA A 639 -38.34 -12.38 20.78
N LYS A 640 -37.24 -13.10 20.57
CA LYS A 640 -37.20 -14.36 19.80
C LYS A 640 -38.23 -15.36 20.31
N ASN A 641 -39.05 -15.92 19.42
CA ASN A 641 -40.17 -16.82 19.72
C ASN A 641 -41.28 -16.26 20.65
N GLN A 642 -41.27 -14.97 21.00
CA GLN A 642 -42.30 -14.38 21.86
C GLN A 642 -43.65 -14.32 21.13
N LYS A 643 -44.74 -14.55 21.87
CA LYS A 643 -46.12 -14.41 21.36
C LYS A 643 -46.77 -13.16 21.95
N VAL A 644 -47.38 -12.34 21.10
CA VAL A 644 -48.08 -11.10 21.47
C VAL A 644 -49.53 -11.22 21.03
N ASN A 645 -50.46 -11.17 21.97
CA ASN A 645 -51.90 -11.33 21.71
C ASN A 645 -52.59 -9.98 21.43
N ALA A 646 -53.74 -10.03 20.78
CA ALA A 646 -54.49 -8.87 20.26
C ALA A 646 -54.81 -7.73 21.26
N CYS A 647 -54.86 -8.03 22.56
CA CYS A 647 -55.51 -7.17 23.58
C CYS A 647 -54.58 -6.16 24.27
N GLY A 648 -53.49 -5.72 23.62
CA GLY A 648 -52.55 -4.76 24.18
C GLY A 648 -51.96 -3.83 23.13
N GLY A 649 -52.33 -2.55 23.18
CA GLY A 649 -51.62 -1.49 22.47
C GLY A 649 -50.32 -1.17 23.22
N PHE A 650 -49.19 -1.68 22.74
CA PHE A 650 -47.90 -1.42 23.39
C PHE A 650 -47.19 -0.24 22.72
N ASN A 651 -47.05 0.84 23.49
CA ASN A 651 -46.13 1.93 23.24
C ASN A 651 -45.05 1.90 24.33
N SER A 652 -43.78 2.08 23.97
CA SER A 652 -42.79 2.58 24.93
C SER A 652 -43.04 4.07 25.20
N VAL A 653 -42.56 4.58 26.33
CA VAL A 653 -42.34 6.02 26.56
C VAL A 653 -40.94 6.38 26.06
#